data_AF-A0A8C5U5R0-F1
#
_entry.id   AF-A0A8C5U5R0-F1
#
_cell.length_a   1.000
_cell.length_b   1.000
_cell.length_c   1.000
_cell.angle_alpha   90.00
_cell.angle_beta   90.00
_cell.angle_gamma   90.00
#
_symmetry.space_group_name_H-M   'P 1'
#
loop_
_entity.id
_entity.type
_entity.pdbx_description
1 polymer ?
#
loop_
_entity_poly.entity_id
_entity_poly.type
_entity_poly.pdbx_seq_one_letter_code
_entity_poly.pdbx_strand_id
1 'polypeptide(L)'
;PIPKSGRDRDPAGLELPLTHPIHPSLPPFSFPCALRPDLEPPEHDSTEQGAASFASDYNTTAELVFFESVSASWNYNTNLTAENAARQVQASLVEQNFTELWGKKAKELYSDKWKNFTDPELRKIIGSIQTLGPSNLPLERREKYNTILSDMDKIYSTAKVCLPNSTCWDLEPDLSDIMATSRSYKKLLYAWEGWHNAAGNPLRPKYQEFVELSNEAYSSDGFDDTGSYWRSWYDSENFEKDLEDIYKQLEPLYLNLHAFVRRKLYERYGPKYINLKGPIPAHLLGNMWAQQWNNIYDLMIPYPEKPNLDVTSTMVQQGWNATKMFRVSEEFFTSLGLLEMPPEFWEKSMLEKPTDGREVVCHASAWDFYNRKDFRIKQCTTVTLEQLFTVHHEMGHIQYYLQYKDQPVSFRGGANPGFHEAIGDVLSLSVSTPSHLKEIGLLSNATEDEESDINYLLKMALEKIAFLPFGYLIDQWRWNVFSGRTPPSRYNYDWWHLRTKYQGICAPVPRNESNFDPGAKYHIPGNTPYISSGICFLLYFVSFILQFQFHKALCQAANHNGPLHTCDIYRSKAAGDKLREVLMAGSSKSWQEILQSLTGTGRMDAGPLLEYFSPVTKWLDEQNNKTNEVRGWPEFDWRPPVPEGYPEGIDKIADEAQAKAFLSEYNSTAEEVWNAYTEASWAYNTNITEHNKKIMLEKNLAMSKHTLDYGVRARQFDTSDFQDQSVTRILKKLSIIERAALPQDELEEYNTLLSDMETVYSVAKVCRENKTCHPLDPDLTDIMATSRDYDELLFAWKGWRDASGKKLRESYKRYVELSNKAAVLNGYRDNGAYWRSLYETPTFEEDLERLYEQLQPLYLNLHAYVRRALYKKYGAEHVNLKAPIPAHLLGNMWAQSWSNIFDLVIPFPDATKVDATPAMKKQGWTPKRMFEESDRFFTSLGLIPMPQEFWDKSMIEKPSDGREVVCHASAWDFYNRKDFRCPRGAGGGHIQRTAARVLFRAGQRPASHEAVGDVLALSVSTPKHLHSINLLDDINYLMSIALDKIAFLPFGYLMDQWRWKVFDGRIKEDEYNKEWWNLRMKYQGLCPPAVRSEEDFDPGAKFHIPANVPYIRYFVSFVIQFQFHQALCDAAGHKGALHTCDIYQSQKAGKILGDALKLGFSKPWPEAMQLITGQPNMSAEALMSYFEPLMKWLEKENQKNGEVLGWPEYSWTPYTGMQGPAGP
;
A
#
# COMPACT_ATOMS: atom_id res chain seq x y z
N PRO A 1 -3.14 10.08 52.67
CA PRO A 1 -3.60 10.21 54.08
C PRO A 1 -3.78 8.82 54.73
N ILE A 2 -2.77 8.40 55.49
CA ILE A 2 -2.71 7.20 56.37
C ILE A 2 -3.30 7.64 57.76
N PRO A 3 -3.75 6.85 58.78
CA PRO A 3 -3.33 5.48 59.18
C PRO A 3 -4.34 4.48 59.87
N LYS A 4 -3.89 3.20 59.91
CA LYS A 4 -3.84 2.18 61.01
C LYS A 4 -5.12 1.82 61.83
N SER A 5 -5.41 0.51 61.96
CA SER A 5 -5.01 -0.37 63.09
C SER A 5 -5.94 -1.60 63.24
N GLY A 6 -5.39 -2.78 63.53
CA GLY A 6 -6.12 -4.07 63.55
C GLY A 6 -6.63 -4.55 64.92
N ARG A 7 -7.20 -5.77 64.93
CA ARG A 7 -7.09 -6.84 65.95
C ARG A 7 -8.00 -8.04 65.63
N ASP A 8 -7.37 -9.20 65.49
CA ASP A 8 -7.67 -10.56 65.99
C ASP A 8 -9.11 -10.98 66.35
N ARG A 9 -9.50 -12.15 65.82
CA ARG A 9 -9.95 -13.35 66.59
C ARG A 9 -10.12 -14.57 65.67
N ASP A 10 -9.33 -15.62 65.93
CA ASP A 10 -9.61 -17.01 65.53
C ASP A 10 -10.80 -17.60 66.33
N PRO A 11 -11.36 -18.74 65.90
CA PRO A 11 -10.96 -19.99 66.57
C PRO A 11 -10.86 -21.25 65.66
N ALA A 12 -9.79 -22.00 65.91
CA ALA A 12 -9.71 -23.45 66.16
C ALA A 12 -10.03 -24.48 65.05
N GLY A 13 -9.00 -25.28 64.72
CA GLY A 13 -9.12 -26.59 64.06
C GLY A 13 -7.83 -27.43 64.17
N LEU A 14 -7.77 -28.26 65.23
CA LEU A 14 -6.96 -29.47 65.49
C LEU A 14 -5.54 -29.64 64.90
N GLU A 15 -4.56 -29.78 65.81
CA GLU A 15 -3.24 -30.39 65.59
C GLU A 15 -3.23 -31.89 65.95
N LEU A 16 -2.44 -32.68 65.20
CA LEU A 16 -1.48 -33.71 65.66
C LEU A 16 -0.56 -34.07 64.45
N PRO A 17 0.68 -34.56 64.64
CA PRO A 17 1.87 -33.87 64.17
C PRO A 17 2.68 -34.67 63.13
N LEU A 18 3.28 -33.97 62.16
CA LEU A 18 4.40 -34.49 61.38
C LEU A 18 5.59 -33.54 61.51
N THR A 19 6.55 -33.99 62.31
CA THR A 19 7.89 -33.44 62.47
C THR A 19 8.73 -33.74 61.23
N HIS A 20 9.17 -32.71 60.50
CA HIS A 20 10.56 -32.43 60.08
C HIS A 20 10.60 -31.32 59.00
N PRO A 21 11.28 -30.19 59.24
CA PRO A 21 11.84 -29.36 58.20
C PRO A 21 13.32 -29.70 58.05
N ILE A 22 13.73 -30.20 56.89
CA ILE A 22 15.14 -30.16 56.48
C ILE A 22 15.18 -29.45 55.13
N HIS A 23 15.42 -28.14 55.19
CA HIS A 23 16.20 -27.48 54.17
C HIS A 23 17.64 -27.98 54.31
N PRO A 24 18.28 -28.48 53.24
CA PRO A 24 19.68 -28.22 53.03
C PRO A 24 19.78 -27.08 52.03
N SER A 25 20.27 -25.94 52.52
CA SER A 25 21.03 -25.01 51.69
C SER A 25 22.10 -25.82 50.95
N LEU A 26 21.94 -25.99 49.62
CA LEU A 26 22.94 -26.65 48.79
C LEU A 26 24.19 -25.74 48.67
N PRO A 27 25.40 -26.30 48.81
CA PRO A 27 26.67 -25.56 48.73
C PRO A 27 27.00 -25.15 47.28
N PRO A 28 28.04 -24.33 47.04
CA PRO A 28 28.41 -23.88 45.70
C PRO A 28 28.73 -25.10 44.81
N PHE A 29 28.20 -25.09 43.58
CA PHE A 29 28.31 -26.17 42.59
C PHE A 29 29.77 -26.56 42.32
N SER A 30 30.20 -27.70 42.88
CA SER A 30 31.43 -28.39 42.50
C SER A 30 31.30 -29.91 42.70
N PHE A 31 31.31 -30.64 41.57
CA PHE A 31 31.57 -32.10 41.32
C PHE A 31 30.60 -33.19 41.84
N PRO A 32 30.42 -34.33 41.12
CA PRO A 32 31.21 -34.84 39.98
C PRO A 32 30.44 -35.11 38.67
N CYS A 33 31.13 -34.90 37.55
CA CYS A 33 30.78 -35.33 36.19
C CYS A 33 30.94 -36.85 35.98
N ALA A 34 30.97 -37.66 37.05
CA ALA A 34 31.27 -39.09 36.99
C ALA A 34 29.99 -39.88 36.68
N LEU A 35 30.07 -40.77 35.68
CA LEU A 35 29.01 -41.70 35.36
C LEU A 35 28.72 -42.59 36.58
N ARG A 36 27.46 -43.01 36.78
CA ARG A 36 27.18 -43.95 37.87
C ARG A 36 27.89 -45.29 37.57
N PRO A 37 28.47 -45.98 38.56
CA PRO A 37 29.24 -47.21 38.32
C PRO A 37 28.45 -48.35 37.65
N ASP A 38 27.12 -48.36 37.79
CA ASP A 38 26.20 -49.31 37.14
C ASP A 38 25.98 -49.05 35.64
N LEU A 39 26.43 -47.90 35.13
CA LEU A 39 26.33 -47.50 33.72
C LEU A 39 27.66 -47.59 32.97
N GLU A 40 28.75 -47.94 33.65
CA GLU A 40 30.07 -48.14 33.06
C GLU A 40 30.15 -49.49 32.30
N PRO A 41 30.96 -49.58 31.22
CA PRO A 41 31.10 -50.82 30.48
C PRO A 41 31.76 -51.92 31.34
N PRO A 42 31.19 -53.13 31.42
CA PRO A 42 31.81 -54.25 32.12
C PRO A 42 33.07 -54.75 31.39
N GLU A 43 33.82 -55.66 32.03
CA GLU A 43 34.92 -56.37 31.36
C GLU A 43 34.38 -57.44 30.40
N HIS A 44 34.86 -57.40 29.14
CA HIS A 44 34.47 -58.35 28.09
C HIS A 44 35.68 -58.84 27.31
N ASP A 45 35.57 -60.06 26.75
CA ASP A 45 36.60 -60.62 25.88
C ASP A 45 36.67 -59.90 24.53
N SER A 46 37.87 -59.85 23.93
CA SER A 46 38.09 -59.29 22.60
C SER A 46 37.67 -60.24 21.45
N THR A 47 36.66 -61.09 21.68
CA THR A 47 36.13 -62.08 20.72
C THR A 47 34.77 -61.63 20.17
N GLU A 48 34.30 -62.24 19.08
CA GLU A 48 32.96 -61.97 18.54
C GLU A 48 31.85 -62.28 19.56
N GLN A 49 32.01 -63.35 20.35
CA GLN A 49 31.06 -63.68 21.42
C GLN A 49 31.10 -62.64 22.56
N GLY A 50 32.29 -62.14 22.91
CA GLY A 50 32.44 -61.04 23.86
C GLY A 50 31.79 -59.75 23.37
N ALA A 51 31.91 -59.45 22.07
CA ALA A 51 31.26 -58.29 21.44
C ALA A 51 29.72 -58.40 21.47
N ALA A 52 29.15 -59.59 21.31
CA ALA A 52 27.71 -59.81 21.43
C ALA A 52 27.20 -59.53 22.85
N SER A 53 27.92 -59.98 23.88
CA SER A 53 27.61 -59.65 25.28
C SER A 53 27.76 -58.15 25.56
N PHE A 54 28.85 -57.54 25.07
CA PHE A 54 29.07 -56.09 25.17
C PHE A 54 27.93 -55.28 24.56
N ALA A 55 27.46 -55.66 23.36
CA ALA A 55 26.34 -55.00 22.70
C ALA A 55 25.01 -55.14 23.47
N SER A 56 24.78 -56.28 24.12
CA SER A 56 23.60 -56.51 24.96
C SER A 56 23.60 -55.62 26.22
N ASP A 57 24.75 -55.52 26.89
CA ASP A 57 24.90 -54.69 28.09
C ASP A 57 24.84 -53.20 27.75
N TYR A 58 25.43 -52.80 26.62
CA TYR A 58 25.27 -51.45 26.05
C TYR A 58 23.80 -51.13 25.82
N ASN A 59 23.05 -52.03 25.16
CA ASN A 59 21.65 -51.80 24.85
C ASN A 59 20.80 -51.53 26.11
N THR A 60 21.05 -52.28 27.18
CA THR A 60 20.27 -52.15 28.43
C THR A 60 20.59 -50.85 29.17
N THR A 61 21.85 -50.43 29.18
CA THR A 61 22.28 -49.20 29.87
C THR A 61 22.02 -47.94 29.03
N ALA A 62 22.17 -48.01 27.71
CA ALA A 62 21.91 -46.92 26.78
C ALA A 62 20.44 -46.48 26.78
N GLU A 63 19.47 -47.41 26.86
CA GLU A 63 18.04 -47.06 26.96
C GLU A 63 17.75 -46.14 28.17
N LEU A 64 18.45 -46.33 29.29
CA LEU A 64 18.28 -45.49 30.49
C LEU A 64 18.89 -44.10 30.29
N VAL A 65 20.12 -44.04 29.78
CA VAL A 65 20.86 -42.78 29.59
C VAL A 65 20.19 -41.91 28.51
N PHE A 66 19.79 -42.52 27.38
CA PHE A 66 19.10 -41.81 26.32
C PHE A 66 17.72 -41.32 26.76
N PHE A 67 16.98 -42.12 27.54
CA PHE A 67 15.71 -41.68 28.12
C PHE A 67 15.86 -40.43 29.00
N GLU A 68 16.88 -40.39 29.87
CA GLU A 68 17.16 -39.22 30.73
C GLU A 68 17.51 -37.98 29.90
N SER A 69 18.37 -38.13 28.88
CA SER A 69 18.79 -37.05 27.98
C SER A 69 17.63 -36.50 27.15
N VAL A 70 16.85 -37.38 26.51
CA VAL A 70 15.68 -36.99 25.70
C VAL A 70 14.62 -36.33 26.58
N SER A 71 14.40 -36.83 27.80
CA SER A 71 13.46 -36.22 28.75
C SER A 71 13.87 -34.81 29.17
N ALA A 72 15.16 -34.57 29.41
CA ALA A 72 15.67 -33.23 29.71
C ALA A 72 15.48 -32.28 28.51
N SER A 73 15.78 -32.75 27.30
CA SER A 73 15.59 -31.99 26.06
C SER A 73 14.12 -31.69 25.78
N TRP A 74 13.20 -32.63 26.02
CA TRP A 74 11.76 -32.40 25.91
C TRP A 74 11.28 -31.29 26.84
N ASN A 75 11.72 -31.33 28.11
CA ASN A 75 11.33 -30.32 29.10
C ASN A 75 11.85 -28.92 28.74
N TYR A 76 13.04 -28.82 28.16
CA TYR A 76 13.56 -27.54 27.64
C TYR A 76 12.75 -27.05 26.44
N ASN A 77 12.56 -27.89 25.41
CA ASN A 77 11.87 -27.49 24.18
C ASN A 77 10.38 -27.14 24.38
N THR A 78 9.75 -27.69 25.41
CA THR A 78 8.35 -27.39 25.79
C THR A 78 8.22 -26.35 26.91
N ASN A 79 9.34 -25.86 27.45
CA ASN A 79 9.40 -24.79 28.44
C ASN A 79 10.82 -24.18 28.52
N LEU A 80 11.07 -23.15 27.72
CA LEU A 80 12.38 -22.51 27.59
C LEU A 80 12.70 -21.68 28.84
N THR A 81 13.52 -22.24 29.73
CA THR A 81 14.03 -21.55 30.94
C THR A 81 15.52 -21.82 31.12
N ALA A 82 16.21 -20.91 31.82
CA ALA A 82 17.63 -21.10 32.14
C ALA A 82 17.88 -22.35 32.98
N GLU A 83 16.94 -22.73 33.85
CA GLU A 83 17.02 -23.95 34.65
C GLU A 83 16.90 -25.20 33.76
N ASN A 84 15.92 -25.24 32.85
CA ASN A 84 15.77 -26.37 31.93
C ASN A 84 16.95 -26.49 30.97
N ALA A 85 17.50 -25.37 30.50
CA ALA A 85 18.71 -25.35 29.68
C ALA A 85 19.90 -25.98 30.44
N ALA A 86 20.12 -25.60 31.70
CA ALA A 86 21.19 -26.19 32.53
C ALA A 86 20.98 -27.69 32.75
N ARG A 87 19.73 -28.14 32.98
CA ARG A 87 19.40 -29.56 33.11
C ARG A 87 19.63 -30.34 31.81
N GLN A 88 19.28 -29.76 30.67
CA GLN A 88 19.55 -30.34 29.35
C GLN A 88 21.06 -30.51 29.14
N VAL A 89 21.85 -29.46 29.34
CA VAL A 89 23.32 -29.52 29.21
C VAL A 89 23.90 -30.58 30.13
N GLN A 90 23.44 -30.66 31.38
CA GLN A 90 23.89 -31.67 32.33
C GLN A 90 23.58 -33.09 31.86
N ALA A 91 22.37 -33.34 31.36
CA ALA A 91 21.98 -34.66 30.84
C ALA A 91 22.80 -35.03 29.58
N SER A 92 23.04 -34.09 28.67
CA SER A 92 23.89 -34.29 27.50
C SER A 92 25.35 -34.57 27.88
N LEU A 93 25.88 -33.96 28.94
CA LEU A 93 27.22 -34.28 29.44
C LEU A 93 27.30 -35.72 29.99
N VAL A 94 26.27 -36.20 30.67
CA VAL A 94 26.18 -37.59 31.15
C VAL A 94 26.13 -38.56 29.96
N GLU A 95 25.31 -38.26 28.95
CA GLU A 95 25.25 -39.04 27.70
C GLU A 95 26.59 -39.07 26.96
N GLN A 96 27.26 -37.93 26.82
CA GLN A 96 28.58 -37.85 26.17
C GLN A 96 29.64 -38.64 26.94
N ASN A 97 29.58 -38.63 28.28
CA ASN A 97 30.51 -39.40 29.11
C ASN A 97 30.24 -40.91 29.00
N PHE A 98 28.97 -41.33 28.91
CA PHE A 98 28.58 -42.70 28.61
C PHE A 98 29.12 -43.13 27.23
N THR A 99 28.86 -42.33 26.19
CA THR A 99 29.35 -42.58 24.82
C THR A 99 30.87 -42.65 24.75
N GLU A 100 31.58 -41.79 25.46
CA GLU A 100 33.05 -41.83 25.54
C GLU A 100 33.55 -43.13 26.16
N LEU A 101 33.03 -43.53 27.32
CA LEU A 101 33.50 -44.72 28.04
C LEU A 101 33.24 -46.00 27.24
N TRP A 102 32.01 -46.17 26.74
CA TRP A 102 31.63 -47.32 25.93
C TRP A 102 32.37 -47.33 24.58
N GLY A 103 32.49 -46.17 23.92
CA GLY A 103 33.21 -46.05 22.66
C GLY A 103 34.71 -46.31 22.79
N LYS A 104 35.36 -45.80 23.84
CA LYS A 104 36.78 -46.09 24.13
C LYS A 104 37.00 -47.57 24.43
N LYS A 105 36.16 -48.19 25.26
CA LYS A 105 36.24 -49.62 25.56
C LYS A 105 36.03 -50.47 24.29
N ALA A 106 35.10 -50.07 23.42
CA ALA A 106 34.88 -50.72 22.12
C ALA A 106 36.09 -50.58 21.19
N LYS A 107 36.74 -49.41 21.14
CA LYS A 107 37.99 -49.18 20.38
C LYS A 107 39.15 -50.01 20.95
N GLU A 108 39.26 -50.11 22.28
CA GLU A 108 40.30 -50.89 22.98
C GLU A 108 40.17 -52.40 22.69
N LEU A 109 38.98 -52.97 22.87
CA LEU A 109 38.75 -54.40 22.74
C LEU A 109 38.68 -54.87 21.28
N TYR A 110 37.99 -54.10 20.43
CA TYR A 110 37.58 -54.56 19.10
C TYR A 110 38.25 -53.81 17.94
N SER A 111 38.84 -52.62 18.15
CA SER A 111 39.65 -51.86 17.19
C SER A 111 39.24 -52.05 15.72
N ASP A 112 40.06 -52.68 14.86
CA ASP A 112 39.68 -53.07 13.48
C ASP A 112 39.11 -54.50 13.36
N LYS A 113 39.16 -55.30 14.43
CA LYS A 113 38.73 -56.71 14.44
C LYS A 113 37.24 -56.86 14.16
N TRP A 114 36.41 -55.90 14.56
CA TRP A 114 34.96 -55.95 14.32
C TRP A 114 34.59 -56.01 12.85
N LYS A 115 35.41 -55.45 11.94
CA LYS A 115 35.16 -55.50 10.49
C LYS A 115 35.11 -56.94 9.96
N ASN A 116 35.76 -57.87 10.66
CA ASN A 116 35.84 -59.29 10.29
C ASN A 116 34.85 -60.18 11.06
N PHE A 117 33.96 -59.65 11.90
CA PHE A 117 32.96 -60.46 12.58
C PHE A 117 32.03 -61.13 11.56
N THR A 118 31.60 -62.34 11.87
CA THR A 118 30.73 -63.15 11.00
C THR A 118 29.32 -62.56 10.96
N ASP A 119 28.83 -62.05 12.09
CA ASP A 119 27.51 -61.43 12.24
C ASP A 119 27.48 -59.97 11.69
N PRO A 120 26.76 -59.71 10.58
CA PRO A 120 26.66 -58.38 9.98
C PRO A 120 25.96 -57.34 10.87
N GLU A 121 25.02 -57.78 11.71
CA GLU A 121 24.32 -56.89 12.64
C GLU A 121 25.27 -56.44 13.74
N LEU A 122 26.01 -57.38 14.33
CA LEU A 122 27.01 -57.07 15.34
C LEU A 122 28.12 -56.15 14.81
N ARG A 123 28.55 -56.32 13.55
CA ARG A 123 29.50 -55.39 12.90
C ARG A 123 28.99 -53.96 12.91
N LYS A 124 27.73 -53.74 12.52
CA LYS A 124 27.14 -52.39 12.50
C LYS A 124 26.97 -51.80 13.90
N ILE A 125 26.54 -52.60 14.88
CA ILE A 125 26.38 -52.14 16.27
C ILE A 125 27.72 -51.68 16.83
N ILE A 126 28.76 -52.51 16.72
CA ILE A 126 30.10 -52.18 17.25
C ILE A 126 30.72 -51.01 16.49
N GLY A 127 30.57 -50.96 15.16
CA GLY A 127 31.03 -49.81 14.36
C GLY A 127 30.36 -48.50 14.76
N SER A 128 29.06 -48.52 15.07
CA SER A 128 28.32 -47.36 15.56
C SER A 128 28.82 -46.90 16.95
N ILE A 129 28.99 -47.84 17.90
CA ILE A 129 29.49 -47.52 19.26
C ILE A 129 30.92 -46.96 19.22
N GLN A 130 31.76 -47.37 18.26
CA GLN A 130 33.10 -46.83 18.11
C GLN A 130 33.15 -45.38 17.59
N THR A 131 32.05 -44.80 17.12
CA THR A 131 32.02 -43.39 16.69
C THR A 131 31.65 -42.50 17.86
N LEU A 132 32.59 -41.69 18.36
CA LEU A 132 32.39 -40.89 19.59
C LEU A 132 31.82 -39.49 19.32
N GLY A 133 32.07 -38.94 18.14
CA GLY A 133 31.66 -37.59 17.74
C GLY A 133 32.17 -36.52 18.71
N PRO A 134 31.33 -35.59 19.20
CA PRO A 134 31.70 -34.57 20.19
C PRO A 134 32.36 -35.12 21.45
N SER A 135 32.13 -36.39 21.78
CA SER A 135 32.74 -37.09 22.92
C SER A 135 34.25 -37.31 22.75
N ASN A 136 34.85 -37.01 21.59
CA ASN A 136 36.31 -36.97 21.43
C ASN A 136 36.96 -35.70 22.02
N LEU A 137 36.20 -34.61 22.17
CA LEU A 137 36.75 -33.33 22.64
C LEU A 137 37.10 -33.42 24.15
N PRO A 138 38.05 -32.63 24.66
CA PRO A 138 38.25 -32.47 26.11
C PRO A 138 37.03 -31.85 26.80
N LEU A 139 36.83 -32.12 28.10
CA LEU A 139 35.64 -31.68 28.86
C LEU A 139 35.31 -30.17 28.69
N GLU A 140 36.31 -29.29 28.86
CA GLU A 140 36.12 -27.83 28.68
C GLU A 140 35.62 -27.46 27.27
N ARG A 141 36.12 -28.17 26.24
CA ARG A 141 35.70 -27.95 24.85
C ARG A 141 34.33 -28.57 24.56
N ARG A 142 33.96 -29.68 25.22
CA ARG A 142 32.61 -30.26 25.15
C ARG A 142 31.56 -29.33 25.77
N GLU A 143 31.84 -28.80 26.96
CA GLU A 143 30.97 -27.81 27.61
C GLU A 143 30.76 -26.60 26.71
N LYS A 144 31.83 -26.12 26.08
CA LYS A 144 31.78 -25.02 25.12
C LYS A 144 30.96 -25.37 23.88
N TYR A 145 31.16 -26.55 23.29
CA TYR A 145 30.38 -27.05 22.15
C TYR A 145 28.87 -27.07 22.47
N ASN A 146 28.49 -27.67 23.60
CA ASN A 146 27.09 -27.76 24.04
C ASN A 146 26.49 -26.38 24.35
N THR A 147 27.27 -25.48 24.96
CA THR A 147 26.84 -24.10 25.25
C THR A 147 26.58 -23.31 23.97
N ILE A 148 27.46 -23.44 22.97
CA ILE A 148 27.31 -22.77 21.67
C ILE A 148 26.03 -23.24 20.98
N LEU A 149 25.75 -24.54 20.97
CA LEU A 149 24.50 -25.08 20.41
C LEU A 149 23.26 -24.49 21.10
N SER A 150 23.22 -24.54 22.44
CA SER A 150 22.10 -23.98 23.22
C SER A 150 21.92 -22.48 22.98
N ASP A 151 23.01 -21.72 22.88
CA ASP A 151 22.98 -20.29 22.58
C ASP A 151 22.47 -20.01 21.16
N MET A 152 22.89 -20.80 20.17
CA MET A 152 22.43 -20.66 18.78
C MET A 152 20.93 -20.94 18.66
N ASP A 153 20.43 -22.01 19.29
CA ASP A 153 19.00 -22.32 19.37
C ASP A 153 18.21 -21.19 20.05
N LYS A 154 18.69 -20.71 21.19
CA LYS A 154 18.06 -19.62 21.92
C LYS A 154 17.98 -18.35 21.08
N ILE A 155 19.06 -17.96 20.40
CA ILE A 155 19.07 -16.77 19.53
C ILE A 155 18.03 -16.90 18.43
N TYR A 156 17.95 -18.06 17.78
CA TYR A 156 16.99 -18.30 16.72
C TYR A 156 15.54 -18.25 17.24
N SER A 157 15.23 -18.95 18.33
CA SER A 157 13.86 -19.06 18.85
C SER A 157 13.33 -17.79 19.53
N THR A 158 14.22 -16.90 19.98
CA THR A 158 13.84 -15.66 20.68
C THR A 158 14.02 -14.39 19.84
N ALA A 159 14.52 -14.52 18.60
CA ALA A 159 14.64 -13.40 17.69
C ALA A 159 13.27 -12.80 17.35
N LYS A 160 13.19 -11.46 17.35
CA LYS A 160 11.98 -10.70 17.03
C LYS A 160 12.29 -9.56 16.07
N VAL A 161 11.33 -9.20 15.23
CA VAL A 161 11.43 -8.06 14.31
C VAL A 161 10.54 -6.93 14.82
N CYS A 162 11.14 -5.83 15.26
CA CYS A 162 10.41 -4.72 15.86
C CYS A 162 10.11 -3.62 14.85
N LEU A 163 8.90 -3.06 14.93
CA LEU A 163 8.47 -1.86 14.22
C LEU A 163 8.96 -0.59 14.96
N PRO A 164 9.09 0.55 14.25
CA PRO A 164 9.49 1.82 14.88
C PRO A 164 8.57 2.30 16.03
N ASN A 165 7.33 1.81 16.08
CA ASN A 165 6.32 2.12 17.10
C ASN A 165 6.36 1.19 18.34
N SER A 166 7.39 0.36 18.48
CA SER A 166 7.64 -0.57 19.62
C SER A 166 6.85 -1.89 19.66
N THR A 167 6.06 -2.24 18.63
CA THR A 167 5.51 -3.61 18.52
C THR A 167 6.51 -4.54 17.82
N CYS A 168 6.71 -5.75 18.33
CA CYS A 168 7.62 -6.73 17.74
C CYS A 168 6.87 -7.98 17.25
N TRP A 169 7.32 -8.52 16.13
CA TRP A 169 6.79 -9.72 15.49
C TRP A 169 7.70 -10.92 15.77
N ASP A 170 7.09 -12.01 16.19
CA ASP A 170 7.74 -13.32 16.31
C ASP A 170 7.80 -14.02 14.95
N LEU A 171 8.72 -14.98 14.77
CA LEU A 171 8.74 -15.80 13.54
C LEU A 171 7.40 -16.51 13.34
N GLU A 172 6.91 -17.18 14.38
CA GLU A 172 5.65 -17.91 14.40
C GLU A 172 4.73 -17.37 15.52
N PRO A 173 3.52 -16.85 15.19
CA PRO A 173 2.87 -16.88 13.88
C PRO A 173 3.13 -15.62 13.00
N ASP A 174 3.58 -14.49 13.58
CA ASP A 174 3.42 -13.17 12.95
C ASP A 174 4.16 -13.03 11.60
N LEU A 175 5.46 -13.31 11.55
CA LEU A 175 6.24 -13.16 10.32
C LEU A 175 5.86 -14.21 9.28
N SER A 176 5.60 -15.45 9.69
CA SER A 176 5.13 -16.50 8.80
C SER A 176 3.79 -16.15 8.17
N ASP A 177 2.83 -15.63 8.94
CA ASP A 177 1.54 -15.15 8.43
C ASP A 177 1.71 -13.96 7.46
N ILE A 178 2.60 -13.01 7.77
CA ILE A 178 2.92 -11.89 6.88
C ILE A 178 3.50 -12.41 5.57
N MET A 179 4.48 -13.31 5.61
CA MET A 179 5.11 -13.88 4.41
C MET A 179 4.11 -14.70 3.59
N ALA A 180 3.18 -15.40 4.24
CA ALA A 180 2.19 -16.24 3.58
C ALA A 180 1.06 -15.43 2.91
N THR A 181 0.54 -14.40 3.60
CA THR A 181 -0.70 -13.71 3.19
C THR A 181 -0.49 -12.32 2.61
N SER A 182 0.59 -11.62 2.99
CA SER A 182 0.81 -10.26 2.50
C SER A 182 1.16 -10.26 1.02
N ARG A 183 0.71 -9.21 0.33
CA ARG A 183 1.03 -8.92 -1.07
C ARG A 183 1.66 -7.53 -1.24
N SER A 184 2.11 -6.93 -0.12
CA SER A 184 2.81 -5.65 -0.11
C SER A 184 4.32 -5.89 -0.19
N TYR A 185 4.95 -5.42 -1.28
CA TYR A 185 6.39 -5.58 -1.48
C TYR A 185 7.19 -5.01 -0.31
N LYS A 186 6.87 -3.79 0.14
CA LYS A 186 7.56 -3.13 1.27
C LYS A 186 7.43 -3.90 2.58
N LYS A 187 6.22 -4.42 2.89
CA LYS A 187 5.97 -5.15 4.14
C LYS A 187 6.69 -6.50 4.15
N LEU A 188 6.62 -7.23 3.03
CA LEU A 188 7.36 -8.48 2.84
C LEU A 188 8.88 -8.26 2.92
N LEU A 189 9.38 -7.17 2.32
CA LEU A 189 10.79 -6.82 2.39
C LEU A 189 11.23 -6.54 3.84
N TYR A 190 10.45 -5.77 4.60
CA TYR A 190 10.74 -5.47 6.00
C TYR A 190 10.76 -6.72 6.89
N ALA A 191 9.77 -7.59 6.73
CA ALA A 191 9.72 -8.87 7.44
C ALA A 191 10.95 -9.74 7.11
N TRP A 192 11.28 -9.86 5.82
CA TRP A 192 12.39 -10.68 5.35
C TRP A 192 13.75 -10.15 5.82
N GLU A 193 14.02 -8.86 5.60
CA GLU A 193 15.28 -8.21 5.99
C GLU A 193 15.43 -8.20 7.51
N GLY A 194 14.36 -7.84 8.23
CA GLY A 194 14.34 -7.82 9.68
C GLY A 194 14.69 -9.18 10.27
N TRP A 195 14.08 -10.25 9.78
CA TRP A 195 14.34 -11.61 10.26
C TRP A 195 15.79 -12.04 10.00
N HIS A 196 16.27 -11.86 8.77
CA HIS A 196 17.63 -12.26 8.40
C HIS A 196 18.69 -11.49 9.18
N ASN A 197 18.43 -10.22 9.51
CA ASN A 197 19.32 -9.42 10.35
C ASN A 197 19.25 -9.81 11.83
N ALA A 198 18.05 -10.00 12.38
CA ALA A 198 17.85 -10.28 13.81
C ALA A 198 18.32 -11.68 14.20
N ALA A 199 18.01 -12.70 13.38
CA ALA A 199 18.41 -14.08 13.64
C ALA A 199 19.83 -14.36 13.15
N GLY A 200 20.16 -13.98 11.90
CA GLY A 200 21.42 -14.37 11.26
C GLY A 200 22.66 -13.70 11.84
N ASN A 201 22.68 -12.37 11.95
CA ASN A 201 23.90 -11.64 12.30
C ASN A 201 24.53 -12.04 13.66
N PRO A 202 23.75 -12.24 14.74
CA PRO A 202 24.30 -12.67 16.03
C PRO A 202 24.85 -14.11 16.02
N LEU A 203 24.35 -14.97 15.12
CA LEU A 203 24.77 -16.37 15.02
C LEU A 203 26.14 -16.54 14.35
N ARG A 204 26.55 -15.60 13.51
CA ARG A 204 27.77 -15.69 12.70
C ARG A 204 29.04 -16.09 13.48
N PRO A 205 29.45 -15.39 14.56
CA PRO A 205 30.67 -15.75 15.29
C PRO A 205 30.55 -17.11 16.00
N LYS A 206 29.36 -17.44 16.52
CA LYS A 206 29.10 -18.71 17.21
C LYS A 206 29.18 -19.88 16.24
N TYR A 207 28.64 -19.72 15.03
CA TYR A 207 28.67 -20.76 14.01
C TYR A 207 30.10 -21.06 13.52
N GLN A 208 30.96 -20.03 13.39
CA GLN A 208 32.37 -20.23 13.07
C GLN A 208 33.07 -21.12 14.12
N GLU A 209 32.90 -20.78 15.39
CA GLU A 209 33.50 -21.54 16.50
C GLU A 209 32.93 -22.96 16.61
N PHE A 210 31.63 -23.12 16.35
CA PHE A 210 30.97 -24.42 16.26
C PHE A 210 31.59 -25.30 15.16
N VAL A 211 31.82 -24.77 13.94
CA VAL A 211 32.41 -25.52 12.81
C VAL A 211 33.81 -26.02 13.15
N GLU A 212 34.62 -25.18 13.81
CA GLU A 212 35.98 -25.55 14.26
C GLU A 212 35.95 -26.71 15.26
N LEU A 213 35.09 -26.63 16.28
CA LEU A 213 34.94 -27.69 17.30
C LEU A 213 34.37 -28.98 16.72
N SER A 214 33.38 -28.88 15.84
CA SER A 214 32.73 -30.02 15.19
C SER A 214 33.72 -30.80 14.34
N ASN A 215 34.51 -30.11 13.50
CA ASN A 215 35.52 -30.77 12.69
C ASN A 215 36.59 -31.45 13.53
N GLU A 216 37.08 -30.81 14.60
CA GLU A 216 38.05 -31.43 15.52
C GLU A 216 37.53 -32.74 16.14
N ALA A 217 36.24 -32.76 16.50
CA ALA A 217 35.59 -33.92 17.08
C ALA A 217 35.53 -35.11 16.12
N TYR A 218 35.09 -34.88 14.88
CA TYR A 218 34.93 -35.95 13.88
C TYR A 218 36.23 -36.34 13.18
N SER A 219 37.21 -35.44 13.08
CA SER A 219 38.56 -35.82 12.62
C SER A 219 39.23 -36.82 13.56
N SER A 220 38.90 -36.79 14.85
CA SER A 220 39.37 -37.78 15.83
C SER A 220 38.75 -39.18 15.64
N ASP A 221 37.63 -39.29 14.93
CA ASP A 221 37.02 -40.57 14.53
C ASP A 221 37.48 -41.05 13.15
N GLY A 222 38.38 -40.32 12.47
CA GLY A 222 38.94 -40.70 11.18
C GLY A 222 38.20 -40.18 9.95
N PHE A 223 37.28 -39.22 10.12
CA PHE A 223 36.63 -38.52 9.02
C PHE A 223 37.40 -37.24 8.63
N ASP A 224 37.37 -36.85 7.35
CA ASP A 224 38.05 -35.62 6.91
C ASP A 224 37.47 -34.35 7.55
N ASP A 225 36.14 -34.31 7.68
CA ASP A 225 35.37 -33.22 8.28
C ASP A 225 33.99 -33.73 8.71
N THR A 226 33.21 -32.87 9.39
CA THR A 226 31.84 -33.19 9.83
C THR A 226 30.91 -33.56 8.66
N GLY A 227 31.09 -32.93 7.50
CA GLY A 227 30.31 -33.24 6.31
C GLY A 227 30.60 -34.62 5.73
N SER A 228 31.86 -35.08 5.79
CA SER A 228 32.25 -36.44 5.41
C SER A 228 31.56 -37.49 6.29
N TYR A 229 31.49 -37.26 7.60
CA TYR A 229 30.71 -38.09 8.53
C TYR A 229 29.22 -38.14 8.17
N TRP A 230 28.57 -37.02 7.84
CA TRP A 230 27.16 -37.04 7.46
C TRP A 230 26.88 -37.79 6.16
N ARG A 231 27.80 -37.70 5.18
CA ARG A 231 27.66 -38.43 3.92
C ARG A 231 27.85 -39.94 4.10
N SER A 232 28.61 -40.39 5.11
CA SER A 232 28.86 -41.81 5.35
C SER A 232 27.59 -42.60 5.74
N TRP A 233 26.54 -41.93 6.22
CA TRP A 233 25.26 -42.57 6.57
C TRP A 233 24.52 -43.19 5.38
N TYR A 234 24.87 -42.78 4.17
CA TYR A 234 24.28 -43.31 2.94
C TYR A 234 25.08 -44.48 2.34
N ASP A 235 26.21 -44.85 2.94
CA ASP A 235 27.03 -46.02 2.55
C ASP A 235 27.24 -46.10 1.01
N SER A 236 27.55 -44.96 0.40
CA SER A 236 27.76 -44.81 -1.05
C SER A 236 28.94 -43.90 -1.33
N GLU A 237 29.96 -44.43 -2.02
CA GLU A 237 31.16 -43.67 -2.39
C GLU A 237 30.90 -42.56 -3.40
N ASN A 238 29.83 -42.67 -4.20
CA ASN A 238 29.51 -41.72 -5.29
C ASN A 238 28.30 -40.83 -4.96
N PHE A 239 27.95 -40.72 -3.68
CA PHE A 239 26.69 -40.10 -3.26
C PHE A 239 26.48 -38.67 -3.77
N GLU A 240 27.50 -37.80 -3.70
CA GLU A 240 27.39 -36.42 -4.21
C GLU A 240 27.06 -36.38 -5.72
N LYS A 241 27.65 -37.30 -6.49
CA LYS A 241 27.43 -37.40 -7.93
C LYS A 241 26.05 -37.94 -8.25
N ASP A 242 25.59 -38.96 -7.51
CA ASP A 242 24.24 -39.51 -7.67
C ASP A 242 23.17 -38.42 -7.46
N LEU A 243 23.36 -37.56 -6.45
CA LEU A 243 22.46 -36.43 -6.21
C LEU A 243 22.51 -35.37 -7.30
N GLU A 244 23.69 -35.07 -7.83
CA GLU A 244 23.85 -34.13 -8.96
C GLU A 244 23.14 -34.65 -10.22
N ASP A 245 23.29 -35.94 -10.51
CA ASP A 245 22.67 -36.59 -11.67
C ASP A 245 21.13 -36.67 -11.53
N ILE A 246 20.61 -36.88 -10.32
CA ILE A 246 19.18 -36.79 -10.01
C ILE A 246 18.68 -35.35 -10.17
N TYR A 247 19.40 -34.36 -9.63
CA TYR A 247 19.00 -32.97 -9.73
C TYR A 247 18.92 -32.51 -11.19
N LYS A 248 19.89 -32.88 -12.04
CA LYS A 248 19.89 -32.59 -13.49
C LYS A 248 18.67 -33.16 -14.22
N GLN A 249 18.12 -34.29 -13.77
CA GLN A 249 16.89 -34.84 -14.35
C GLN A 249 15.66 -34.01 -13.98
N LEU A 250 15.66 -33.38 -12.80
CA LEU A 250 14.54 -32.62 -12.25
C LEU A 250 14.59 -31.13 -12.63
N GLU A 251 15.79 -30.62 -12.93
CA GLU A 251 16.03 -29.22 -13.27
C GLU A 251 15.09 -28.69 -14.38
N PRO A 252 14.83 -29.39 -15.50
CA PRO A 252 13.91 -28.89 -16.53
C PRO A 252 12.48 -28.64 -16.03
N LEU A 253 11.99 -29.46 -15.09
CA LEU A 253 10.67 -29.28 -14.48
C LEU A 253 10.68 -28.03 -13.59
N TYR A 254 11.71 -27.87 -12.75
CA TYR A 254 11.86 -26.69 -11.90
C TYR A 254 11.97 -25.40 -12.73
N LEU A 255 12.75 -25.39 -13.81
CA LEU A 255 12.92 -24.21 -14.67
C LEU A 255 11.59 -23.78 -15.34
N ASN A 256 10.73 -24.73 -15.70
CA ASN A 256 9.42 -24.43 -16.25
C ASN A 256 8.47 -23.85 -15.18
N LEU A 257 8.47 -24.42 -13.97
CA LEU A 257 7.70 -23.90 -12.84
C LEU A 257 8.15 -22.48 -12.47
N HIS A 258 9.46 -22.26 -12.37
CA HIS A 258 10.06 -20.97 -12.06
C HIS A 258 9.67 -19.89 -13.06
N ALA A 259 9.78 -20.17 -14.36
CA ALA A 259 9.41 -19.22 -15.41
C ALA A 259 7.93 -18.83 -15.34
N PHE A 260 7.04 -19.80 -15.12
CA PHE A 260 5.60 -19.56 -14.97
C PHE A 260 5.29 -18.68 -13.76
N VAL A 261 5.88 -19.00 -12.60
CA VAL A 261 5.69 -18.23 -11.36
C VAL A 261 6.25 -16.82 -11.51
N ARG A 262 7.43 -16.67 -12.11
CA ARG A 262 8.05 -15.36 -12.37
C ARG A 262 7.16 -14.47 -13.22
N ARG A 263 6.53 -15.01 -14.27
CA ARG A 263 5.56 -14.28 -15.10
C ARG A 263 4.35 -13.82 -14.28
N LYS A 264 3.77 -14.71 -13.46
CA LYS A 264 2.63 -14.35 -12.60
C LYS A 264 2.97 -13.30 -11.55
N LEU A 265 4.17 -13.37 -10.97
CA LEU A 265 4.67 -12.32 -10.08
C LEU A 265 4.92 -11.00 -10.84
N TYR A 266 5.38 -11.06 -12.09
CA TYR A 266 5.53 -9.87 -12.94
C TYR A 266 4.18 -9.20 -13.25
N GLU A 267 3.13 -9.98 -13.54
CA GLU A 267 1.77 -9.47 -13.73
C GLU A 267 1.26 -8.72 -12.48
N ARG A 268 1.70 -9.14 -11.27
CA ARG A 268 1.28 -8.54 -10.00
C ARG A 268 2.13 -7.34 -9.56
N TYR A 269 3.45 -7.48 -9.55
CA TYR A 269 4.38 -6.50 -8.98
C TYR A 269 5.02 -5.58 -10.04
N GLY A 270 4.82 -5.88 -11.32
CA GLY A 270 5.30 -5.07 -12.45
C GLY A 270 6.81 -5.16 -12.72
N PRO A 271 7.28 -4.49 -13.79
CA PRO A 271 8.67 -4.56 -14.25
C PRO A 271 9.69 -3.91 -13.31
N LYS A 272 9.25 -3.07 -12.38
CA LYS A 272 10.11 -2.41 -11.39
C LYS A 272 10.74 -3.42 -10.43
N TYR A 273 9.96 -4.42 -10.01
CA TYR A 273 10.35 -5.35 -8.96
C TYR A 273 10.58 -6.78 -9.45
N ILE A 274 10.17 -7.11 -10.67
CA ILE A 274 10.38 -8.43 -11.29
C ILE A 274 10.98 -8.25 -12.68
N ASN A 275 12.05 -9.00 -12.96
CA ASN A 275 12.63 -9.10 -14.28
C ASN A 275 12.33 -10.48 -14.87
N LEU A 276 11.65 -10.52 -16.03
CA LEU A 276 11.30 -11.77 -16.72
C LEU A 276 12.50 -12.60 -17.20
N LYS A 277 13.73 -12.05 -17.16
CA LYS A 277 14.99 -12.75 -17.50
C LYS A 277 15.93 -12.90 -16.31
N GLY A 278 15.55 -12.37 -15.15
CA GLY A 278 16.36 -12.36 -13.93
C GLY A 278 15.87 -13.35 -12.87
N PRO A 279 16.60 -13.46 -11.75
CA PRO A 279 16.15 -14.22 -10.59
C PRO A 279 14.98 -13.56 -9.86
N ILE A 280 14.13 -14.35 -9.18
CA ILE A 280 12.98 -13.84 -8.41
C ILE A 280 13.46 -13.28 -7.05
N PRO A 281 12.98 -12.12 -6.58
CA PRO A 281 13.28 -11.65 -5.23
C PRO A 281 12.81 -12.63 -4.14
N ALA A 282 13.69 -13.02 -3.23
CA ALA A 282 13.46 -14.13 -2.29
C ALA A 282 12.27 -13.96 -1.33
N HIS A 283 11.81 -12.73 -1.10
CA HIS A 283 10.73 -12.41 -0.15
C HIS A 283 9.31 -12.48 -0.76
N LEU A 284 9.17 -12.77 -2.06
CA LEU A 284 7.88 -12.76 -2.75
C LEU A 284 7.24 -14.14 -2.94
N LEU A 285 7.89 -15.18 -2.43
CA LEU A 285 7.54 -16.57 -2.71
C LEU A 285 6.71 -17.24 -1.60
N GLY A 286 6.01 -16.44 -0.77
CA GLY A 286 5.06 -16.96 0.21
C GLY A 286 5.68 -17.58 1.47
N ASN A 287 7.00 -17.60 1.59
CA ASN A 287 7.74 -18.22 2.68
C ASN A 287 9.03 -17.43 2.98
N MET A 288 9.44 -17.36 4.25
CA MET A 288 10.63 -16.62 4.69
C MET A 288 11.92 -16.99 3.93
N TRP A 289 12.06 -18.27 3.55
CA TRP A 289 13.24 -18.79 2.86
C TRP A 289 12.99 -19.14 1.40
N ALA A 290 11.79 -18.87 0.86
CA ALA A 290 11.39 -19.30 -0.48
C ALA A 290 11.59 -20.81 -0.73
N GLN A 291 11.49 -21.64 0.31
CA GLN A 291 11.66 -23.09 0.20
C GLN A 291 10.41 -23.78 -0.37
N GLN A 292 9.23 -23.21 -0.13
CA GLN A 292 7.93 -23.70 -0.60
C GLN A 292 7.12 -22.49 -1.05
N TRP A 293 6.36 -22.64 -2.13
CA TRP A 293 5.63 -21.57 -2.82
C TRP A 293 4.11 -21.80 -2.80
N ASN A 294 3.62 -22.71 -1.96
CA ASN A 294 2.19 -23.03 -1.83
C ASN A 294 1.34 -21.81 -1.39
N ASN A 295 1.90 -20.92 -0.56
CA ASN A 295 1.19 -19.74 -0.04
C ASN A 295 0.89 -18.64 -1.08
N ILE A 296 1.47 -18.73 -2.29
CA ILE A 296 1.15 -17.84 -3.42
C ILE A 296 0.24 -18.51 -4.44
N TYR A 297 -0.31 -19.69 -4.13
CA TYR A 297 -1.16 -20.45 -5.06
C TYR A 297 -2.36 -19.65 -5.57
N ASP A 298 -2.93 -18.77 -4.75
CA ASP A 298 -4.01 -17.84 -5.11
C ASP A 298 -3.68 -16.97 -6.34
N LEU A 299 -2.41 -16.61 -6.52
CA LEU A 299 -1.92 -15.85 -7.67
C LEU A 299 -1.58 -16.74 -8.88
N MET A 300 -1.41 -18.04 -8.64
CA MET A 300 -0.90 -19.00 -9.62
C MET A 300 -2.00 -19.86 -10.24
N ILE A 301 -3.26 -19.80 -9.73
CA ILE A 301 -4.37 -20.66 -10.15
C ILE A 301 -4.58 -20.57 -11.67
N PRO A 302 -4.35 -21.68 -12.42
CA PRO A 302 -4.59 -21.74 -13.85
C PRO A 302 -6.06 -21.56 -14.22
N TYR A 303 -6.95 -22.25 -13.50
CA TYR A 303 -8.38 -22.31 -13.77
C TYR A 303 -9.18 -21.91 -12.51
N PRO A 304 -9.41 -20.60 -12.29
CA PRO A 304 -10.02 -20.08 -11.06
C PRO A 304 -11.52 -20.36 -10.93
N GLU A 305 -12.20 -20.71 -12.02
CA GLU A 305 -13.64 -21.04 -12.03
C GLU A 305 -13.94 -22.40 -11.39
N LYS A 306 -12.91 -23.20 -11.09
CA LYS A 306 -13.02 -24.53 -10.48
C LYS A 306 -12.97 -24.46 -8.96
N PRO A 307 -13.53 -25.46 -8.24
CA PRO A 307 -13.49 -25.50 -6.78
C PRO A 307 -12.05 -25.40 -6.25
N ASN A 308 -11.84 -24.51 -5.29
CA ASN A 308 -10.55 -24.41 -4.62
C ASN A 308 -10.29 -25.69 -3.80
N LEU A 309 -9.12 -26.28 -3.98
CA LEU A 309 -8.70 -27.50 -3.27
C LEU A 309 -8.21 -27.22 -1.85
N ASP A 310 -8.14 -25.95 -1.44
CA ASP A 310 -7.90 -25.59 -0.04
C ASP A 310 -9.18 -25.72 0.80
N VAL A 311 -9.22 -26.75 1.65
CA VAL A 311 -10.34 -27.05 2.55
C VAL A 311 -10.22 -26.39 3.92
N THR A 312 -9.26 -25.47 4.12
CA THR A 312 -9.04 -24.79 5.41
C THR A 312 -10.31 -24.10 5.91
N SER A 313 -11.04 -23.39 5.06
CA SER A 313 -12.31 -22.75 5.44
C SER A 313 -13.37 -23.76 5.87
N THR A 314 -13.40 -24.94 5.24
CA THR A 314 -14.33 -26.03 5.57
C THR A 314 -13.99 -26.65 6.92
N MET A 315 -12.70 -26.87 7.21
CA MET A 315 -12.23 -27.38 8.51
C MET A 315 -12.65 -26.45 9.66
N VAL A 316 -12.47 -25.14 9.47
CA VAL A 316 -12.89 -24.12 10.44
C VAL A 316 -14.42 -24.09 10.59
N GLN A 317 -15.17 -24.11 9.48
CA GLN A 317 -16.64 -24.12 9.50
C GLN A 317 -17.22 -25.35 10.23
N GLN A 318 -16.58 -26.50 10.07
CA GLN A 318 -16.95 -27.75 10.75
C GLN A 318 -16.45 -27.84 12.20
N GLY A 319 -15.75 -26.83 12.72
CA GLY A 319 -15.24 -26.80 14.09
C GLY A 319 -14.14 -27.83 14.36
N TRP A 320 -13.24 -28.07 13.42
CA TRP A 320 -12.07 -28.92 13.64
C TRP A 320 -11.12 -28.29 14.67
N ASN A 321 -10.47 -29.13 15.49
CA ASN A 321 -9.42 -28.75 16.43
C ASN A 321 -8.17 -29.63 16.21
N ALA A 322 -7.05 -29.31 16.87
CA ALA A 322 -5.81 -30.04 16.68
C ALA A 322 -5.97 -31.54 16.98
N THR A 323 -6.62 -31.91 18.09
CA THR A 323 -6.87 -33.31 18.45
C THR A 323 -7.62 -34.08 17.35
N LYS A 324 -8.63 -33.46 16.72
CA LYS A 324 -9.37 -34.10 15.62
C LYS A 324 -8.46 -34.36 14.42
N MET A 325 -7.55 -33.45 14.08
CA MET A 325 -6.59 -33.64 12.98
C MET A 325 -5.68 -34.86 13.24
N PHE A 326 -5.15 -35.00 14.46
CA PHE A 326 -4.34 -36.17 14.84
C PHE A 326 -5.14 -37.47 14.86
N ARG A 327 -6.42 -37.44 15.29
CA ARG A 327 -7.29 -38.62 15.28
C ARG A 327 -7.63 -39.09 13.87
N VAL A 328 -7.87 -38.16 12.94
CA VAL A 328 -8.06 -38.50 11.51
C VAL A 328 -6.78 -39.14 10.95
N SER A 329 -5.62 -38.61 11.33
CA SER A 329 -4.34 -39.22 10.94
C SER A 329 -4.18 -40.64 11.50
N GLU A 330 -4.47 -40.86 12.79
CA GLU A 330 -4.44 -42.19 13.42
C GLU A 330 -5.37 -43.19 12.71
N GLU A 331 -6.56 -42.75 12.32
CA GLU A 331 -7.51 -43.57 11.55
C GLU A 331 -6.94 -43.97 10.19
N PHE A 332 -6.25 -43.06 9.50
CA PHE A 332 -5.59 -43.38 8.24
C PHE A 332 -4.56 -44.52 8.42
N PHE A 333 -3.66 -44.42 9.41
CA PHE A 333 -2.66 -45.46 9.68
C PHE A 333 -3.30 -46.81 10.05
N THR A 334 -4.28 -46.79 10.96
CA THR A 334 -4.97 -48.02 11.39
C THR A 334 -5.78 -48.67 10.25
N SER A 335 -6.28 -47.88 9.29
CA SER A 335 -6.94 -48.39 8.08
C SER A 335 -6.02 -49.29 7.23
N LEU A 336 -4.71 -49.01 7.24
CA LEU A 336 -3.68 -49.79 6.55
C LEU A 336 -3.29 -51.07 7.29
N GLY A 337 -3.83 -51.29 8.50
CA GLY A 337 -3.42 -52.39 9.38
C GLY A 337 -2.12 -52.13 10.15
N LEU A 338 -1.80 -50.85 10.36
CA LEU A 338 -0.70 -50.41 11.20
C LEU A 338 -1.18 -50.20 12.66
N LEU A 339 -0.23 -50.04 13.58
CA LEU A 339 -0.50 -49.88 15.01
C LEU A 339 -1.23 -48.56 15.32
N GLU A 340 -2.09 -48.57 16.34
CA GLU A 340 -2.71 -47.38 16.92
C GLU A 340 -1.72 -46.59 17.81
N MET A 341 -1.98 -45.31 18.07
CA MET A 341 -1.10 -44.51 18.91
C MET A 341 -1.29 -44.89 20.39
N PRO A 342 -0.20 -45.07 21.15
CA PRO A 342 -0.29 -45.50 22.55
C PRO A 342 -0.93 -44.42 23.45
N PRO A 343 -1.51 -44.79 24.60
CA PRO A 343 -2.10 -43.84 25.54
C PRO A 343 -1.13 -42.73 25.99
N GLU A 344 0.14 -43.07 26.20
CA GLU A 344 1.21 -42.16 26.61
C GLU A 344 1.44 -41.03 25.59
N PHE A 345 1.24 -41.31 24.30
CA PHE A 345 1.34 -40.31 23.24
C PHE A 345 0.29 -39.22 23.41
N TRP A 346 -0.97 -39.61 23.64
CA TRP A 346 -2.08 -38.66 23.80
C TRP A 346 -2.00 -37.87 25.10
N GLU A 347 -1.50 -38.48 26.18
CA GLU A 347 -1.40 -37.83 27.49
C GLU A 347 -0.26 -36.80 27.55
N LYS A 348 0.88 -37.08 26.89
CA LYS A 348 2.12 -36.32 27.10
C LYS A 348 2.59 -35.47 25.93
N SER A 349 1.99 -35.59 24.74
CA SER A 349 2.35 -34.78 23.57
C SER A 349 1.89 -33.32 23.70
N MET A 350 2.61 -32.40 23.05
CA MET A 350 2.23 -30.99 22.94
C MET A 350 1.70 -30.74 21.54
N LEU A 351 0.38 -30.86 21.37
CA LEU A 351 -0.32 -30.74 20.09
C LEU A 351 -0.83 -29.33 19.79
N GLU A 352 -0.76 -28.42 20.77
CA GLU A 352 -1.17 -27.02 20.66
C GLU A 352 -0.17 -26.13 21.38
N LYS A 353 -0.09 -24.85 20.99
CA LYS A 353 0.74 -23.86 21.69
C LYS A 353 0.13 -23.58 23.07
N PRO A 354 0.90 -23.72 24.18
CA PRO A 354 0.40 -23.43 25.52
C PRO A 354 -0.03 -21.96 25.67
N THR A 355 -1.13 -21.72 26.39
CA THR A 355 -1.71 -20.37 26.60
C THR A 355 -1.30 -19.73 27.93
N ASP A 356 -0.48 -20.41 28.72
CA ASP A 356 -0.01 -19.97 30.05
C ASP A 356 1.22 -19.05 30.00
N GLY A 357 1.63 -18.64 28.80
CA GLY A 357 2.72 -17.68 28.59
C GLY A 357 4.12 -18.30 28.60
N ARG A 358 4.26 -19.63 28.68
CA ARG A 358 5.58 -20.28 28.55
C ARG A 358 6.13 -20.13 27.12
N GLU A 359 7.43 -19.93 27.01
CA GLU A 359 8.13 -19.93 25.73
C GLU A 359 8.47 -21.37 25.32
N VAL A 360 8.24 -21.72 24.05
CA VAL A 360 8.41 -23.08 23.52
C VAL A 360 9.05 -23.03 22.13
N VAL A 361 9.70 -24.11 21.72
CA VAL A 361 10.12 -24.31 20.34
C VAL A 361 8.92 -24.81 19.54
N CYS A 362 8.31 -23.96 18.71
CA CYS A 362 7.08 -24.30 17.98
C CYS A 362 7.28 -25.20 16.75
N HIS A 363 8.51 -25.34 16.26
CA HIS A 363 8.81 -26.20 15.10
C HIS A 363 8.28 -27.63 15.30
N ALA A 364 7.56 -28.19 14.34
CA ALA A 364 7.02 -29.55 14.43
C ALA A 364 8.17 -30.58 14.57
N SER A 365 7.96 -31.62 15.39
CA SER A 365 8.94 -32.69 15.59
C SER A 365 8.31 -33.89 16.31
N ALA A 366 8.72 -35.09 15.91
CA ALA A 366 8.43 -36.37 16.57
C ALA A 366 9.62 -36.83 17.44
N TRP A 367 9.31 -37.49 18.55
CA TRP A 367 10.28 -37.83 19.60
C TRP A 367 10.15 -39.31 20.04
N ASP A 368 11.24 -40.07 19.96
CA ASP A 368 11.42 -41.39 20.58
C ASP A 368 12.22 -41.24 21.89
N PHE A 369 11.66 -41.69 22.99
CA PHE A 369 12.30 -41.63 24.32
C PHE A 369 13.16 -42.89 24.61
N TYR A 370 13.34 -43.78 23.64
CA TYR A 370 14.17 -44.99 23.70
C TYR A 370 13.75 -46.05 24.73
N ASN A 371 12.68 -45.82 25.50
CA ASN A 371 12.16 -46.75 26.50
C ASN A 371 11.07 -47.71 25.96
N ARG A 372 10.83 -47.70 24.64
CA ARG A 372 9.83 -48.52 23.92
C ARG A 372 8.37 -48.23 24.29
N LYS A 373 8.10 -47.17 25.06
CA LYS A 373 6.76 -46.83 25.58
C LYS A 373 6.36 -45.38 25.28
N ASP A 374 7.23 -44.43 25.61
CA ASP A 374 6.97 -43.01 25.45
C ASP A 374 7.37 -42.56 24.04
N PHE A 375 6.38 -42.15 23.25
CA PHE A 375 6.55 -41.53 21.94
C PHE A 375 5.68 -40.28 21.90
N ARG A 376 6.21 -39.14 21.42
CA ARG A 376 5.50 -37.85 21.51
C ARG A 376 5.69 -36.98 20.28
N ILE A 377 4.73 -36.10 20.03
CA ILE A 377 4.85 -35.01 19.05
C ILE A 377 4.84 -33.66 19.77
N LYS A 378 5.71 -32.75 19.31
CA LYS A 378 5.74 -31.35 19.70
C LYS A 378 5.44 -30.48 18.47
N GLN A 379 4.23 -29.94 18.39
CA GLN A 379 3.77 -29.10 17.29
C GLN A 379 2.80 -28.03 17.78
N CYS A 380 3.01 -26.77 17.38
CA CYS A 380 2.07 -25.68 17.62
C CYS A 380 0.97 -25.69 16.54
N THR A 381 0.12 -26.72 16.53
CA THR A 381 -0.83 -26.96 15.42
C THR A 381 -1.89 -25.88 15.32
N THR A 382 -2.07 -25.33 14.11
CA THR A 382 -3.21 -24.47 13.75
C THR A 382 -4.14 -25.21 12.78
N VAL A 383 -5.41 -24.81 12.72
CA VAL A 383 -6.44 -25.50 11.91
C VAL A 383 -6.34 -25.06 10.45
N THR A 384 -5.40 -25.65 9.72
CA THR A 384 -5.22 -25.44 8.27
C THR A 384 -4.96 -26.76 7.54
N LEU A 385 -5.17 -26.78 6.22
CA LEU A 385 -4.87 -27.94 5.39
C LEU A 385 -3.36 -28.30 5.40
N GLU A 386 -2.49 -27.30 5.37
CA GLU A 386 -1.03 -27.51 5.44
C GLU A 386 -0.63 -28.17 6.77
N GLN A 387 -1.20 -27.71 7.89
CA GLN A 387 -0.95 -28.32 9.19
C GLN A 387 -1.53 -29.74 9.26
N LEU A 388 -2.61 -30.07 8.56
CA LEU A 388 -3.12 -31.44 8.46
C LEU A 388 -2.10 -32.37 7.77
N PHE A 389 -1.43 -31.91 6.72
CA PHE A 389 -0.36 -32.68 6.08
C PHE A 389 0.85 -32.84 7.00
N THR A 390 1.23 -31.79 7.71
CA THR A 390 2.30 -31.85 8.73
C THR A 390 1.97 -32.87 9.83
N VAL A 391 0.72 -32.92 10.30
CA VAL A 391 0.28 -33.92 11.28
C VAL A 391 0.50 -35.35 10.76
N HIS A 392 0.18 -35.63 9.49
CA HIS A 392 0.43 -36.95 8.88
C HIS A 392 1.93 -37.26 8.74
N HIS A 393 2.73 -36.25 8.39
CA HIS A 393 4.17 -36.37 8.32
C HIS A 393 4.77 -36.79 9.68
N GLU A 394 4.47 -36.05 10.75
CA GLU A 394 4.99 -36.33 12.09
C GLU A 394 4.47 -37.66 12.65
N MET A 395 3.19 -37.99 12.41
CA MET A 395 2.62 -39.30 12.77
C MET A 395 3.31 -40.45 12.03
N GLY A 396 3.83 -40.22 10.82
CA GLY A 396 4.64 -41.19 10.09
C GLY A 396 5.94 -41.54 10.81
N HIS A 397 6.60 -40.57 11.43
CA HIS A 397 7.77 -40.81 12.28
C HIS A 397 7.41 -41.64 13.51
N ILE A 398 6.32 -41.28 14.22
CA ILE A 398 5.85 -42.06 15.37
C ILE A 398 5.54 -43.49 14.96
N GLN A 399 4.92 -43.69 13.79
CA GLN A 399 4.65 -45.01 13.30
C GLN A 399 5.94 -45.79 13.02
N TYR A 400 6.97 -45.15 12.48
CA TYR A 400 8.29 -45.78 12.32
C TYR A 400 8.84 -46.22 13.69
N TYR A 401 8.78 -45.35 14.71
CA TYR A 401 9.23 -45.65 16.08
C TYR A 401 8.52 -46.86 16.67
N LEU A 402 7.20 -46.92 16.53
CA LEU A 402 6.38 -48.02 17.03
C LEU A 402 6.73 -49.37 16.39
N GLN A 403 7.12 -49.39 15.11
CA GLN A 403 7.42 -50.63 14.39
C GLN A 403 8.80 -51.20 14.73
N TYR A 404 9.81 -50.37 14.94
CA TYR A 404 11.17 -50.85 15.25
C TYR A 404 11.52 -50.85 16.74
N LYS A 405 10.59 -50.50 17.63
CA LYS A 405 10.87 -50.34 19.08
C LYS A 405 11.51 -51.56 19.74
N ASP A 406 11.38 -52.75 19.17
CA ASP A 406 11.94 -54.00 19.70
C ASP A 406 13.33 -54.33 19.13
N GLN A 407 13.85 -53.54 18.18
CA GLN A 407 15.24 -53.62 17.71
C GLN A 407 16.21 -53.13 18.80
N PRO A 408 17.49 -53.54 18.74
CA PRO A 408 18.57 -52.92 19.51
C PRO A 408 18.58 -51.39 19.32
N VAL A 409 18.92 -50.65 20.38
CA VAL A 409 18.92 -49.18 20.42
C VAL A 409 19.72 -48.57 19.27
N SER A 410 20.86 -49.18 18.91
CA SER A 410 21.72 -48.75 17.80
C SER A 410 21.08 -48.94 16.41
N PHE A 411 20.01 -49.73 16.31
CA PHE A 411 19.24 -49.95 15.07
C PHE A 411 17.91 -49.19 15.01
N ARG A 412 17.51 -48.51 16.09
CA ARG A 412 16.30 -47.67 16.15
C ARG A 412 16.51 -46.34 15.44
N GLY A 413 16.60 -46.44 14.12
CA GLY A 413 16.70 -45.35 13.17
C GLY A 413 16.14 -45.80 11.82
N GLY A 414 15.87 -44.86 10.92
CA GLY A 414 15.52 -45.21 9.54
C GLY A 414 16.68 -45.92 8.82
N ALA A 415 16.39 -46.68 7.77
CA ALA A 415 17.38 -47.39 6.97
C ALA A 415 18.54 -46.48 6.50
N ASN A 416 18.17 -45.28 6.09
CA ASN A 416 18.99 -44.07 6.13
C ASN A 416 18.05 -42.93 6.59
N PRO A 417 18.55 -41.75 6.96
CA PRO A 417 17.65 -40.76 7.52
C PRO A 417 16.69 -40.14 6.47
N GLY A 418 16.95 -40.30 5.16
CA GLY A 418 16.00 -39.94 4.09
C GLY A 418 14.77 -40.85 4.01
N PHE A 419 14.89 -42.12 4.41
CA PHE A 419 13.72 -43.01 4.56
C PHE A 419 12.77 -42.48 5.63
N HIS A 420 13.31 -41.99 6.73
CA HIS A 420 12.52 -41.53 7.88
C HIS A 420 11.56 -40.39 7.48
N GLU A 421 12.08 -39.43 6.71
CA GLU A 421 11.34 -38.31 6.13
C GLU A 421 10.39 -38.75 5.00
N ALA A 422 10.79 -39.73 4.18
CA ALA A 422 9.97 -40.19 3.05
C ALA A 422 8.67 -40.86 3.53
N ILE A 423 8.72 -41.61 4.63
CA ILE A 423 7.55 -42.31 5.16
C ILE A 423 6.44 -41.32 5.55
N GLY A 424 6.76 -40.27 6.30
CA GLY A 424 5.77 -39.25 6.66
C GLY A 424 5.11 -38.60 5.44
N ASP A 425 5.93 -38.26 4.43
CA ASP A 425 5.45 -37.59 3.22
C ASP A 425 4.60 -38.48 2.32
N VAL A 426 4.91 -39.77 2.18
CA VAL A 426 4.16 -40.71 1.33
C VAL A 426 2.69 -40.76 1.67
N LEU A 427 2.36 -40.71 2.96
CA LEU A 427 0.98 -40.75 3.42
C LEU A 427 0.29 -39.42 3.14
N SER A 428 1.00 -38.30 3.33
CA SER A 428 0.47 -36.97 2.99
C SER A 428 0.04 -36.88 1.51
N LEU A 429 0.76 -37.55 0.59
CA LEU A 429 0.41 -37.60 -0.85
C LEU A 429 -0.93 -38.28 -1.13
N SER A 430 -1.32 -39.26 -0.32
CA SER A 430 -2.60 -39.97 -0.49
C SER A 430 -3.74 -39.16 0.12
N VAL A 431 -3.48 -38.54 1.29
CA VAL A 431 -4.42 -37.70 2.03
C VAL A 431 -4.72 -36.39 1.30
N SER A 432 -3.77 -35.85 0.53
CA SER A 432 -3.95 -34.63 -0.25
C SER A 432 -4.84 -34.80 -1.49
N THR A 433 -5.18 -36.05 -1.87
CA THR A 433 -6.00 -36.29 -3.06
C THR A 433 -7.44 -35.78 -2.86
N PRO A 434 -8.08 -35.19 -3.89
CA PRO A 434 -9.48 -34.75 -3.80
C PRO A 434 -10.44 -35.87 -3.40
N SER A 435 -10.17 -37.10 -3.86
CA SER A 435 -10.96 -38.29 -3.57
C SER A 435 -10.89 -38.65 -2.08
N HIS A 436 -9.71 -38.55 -1.46
CA HIS A 436 -9.55 -38.74 -0.02
C HIS A 436 -10.23 -37.64 0.80
N LEU A 437 -10.00 -36.36 0.44
CA LEU A 437 -10.62 -35.21 1.12
C LEU A 437 -12.16 -35.26 1.10
N LYS A 438 -12.75 -35.87 0.06
CA LYS A 438 -14.18 -36.16 -0.01
C LYS A 438 -14.60 -37.26 0.96
N GLU A 439 -13.86 -38.37 1.03
CA GLU A 439 -14.15 -39.50 1.93
C GLU A 439 -14.14 -39.06 3.41
N ILE A 440 -13.22 -38.16 3.78
CA ILE A 440 -13.17 -37.59 5.15
C ILE A 440 -14.13 -36.40 5.38
N GLY A 441 -14.97 -36.07 4.40
CA GLY A 441 -16.04 -35.08 4.53
C GLY A 441 -15.61 -33.61 4.44
N LEU A 442 -14.42 -33.32 3.92
CA LEU A 442 -13.90 -31.95 3.72
C LEU A 442 -14.21 -31.38 2.32
N LEU A 443 -14.53 -32.23 1.34
CA LEU A 443 -15.02 -31.84 0.01
C LEU A 443 -16.41 -32.41 -0.27
N SER A 444 -17.32 -31.58 -0.79
CA SER A 444 -18.68 -32.00 -1.15
C SER A 444 -18.76 -32.73 -2.49
N ASN A 445 -17.88 -32.39 -3.44
CA ASN A 445 -17.77 -33.05 -4.74
C ASN A 445 -16.29 -33.16 -5.14
N ALA A 446 -15.90 -34.31 -5.68
CA ALA A 446 -14.58 -34.52 -6.27
C ALA A 446 -14.77 -34.46 -7.78
N THR A 447 -14.47 -33.31 -8.38
CA THR A 447 -14.42 -33.19 -9.85
C THR A 447 -13.05 -33.63 -10.32
N GLU A 448 -12.98 -34.84 -10.86
CA GLU A 448 -11.79 -35.42 -11.50
C GLU A 448 -11.81 -35.05 -12.99
N ASP A 449 -11.58 -33.76 -13.27
CA ASP A 449 -11.44 -33.24 -14.63
C ASP A 449 -10.06 -32.62 -14.83
N GLU A 450 -9.59 -32.58 -16.08
CA GLU A 450 -8.21 -32.19 -16.40
C GLU A 450 -7.83 -30.81 -15.84
N GLU A 451 -8.76 -29.84 -15.80
CA GLU A 451 -8.50 -28.50 -15.27
C GLU A 451 -8.28 -28.55 -13.74
N SER A 452 -9.07 -29.37 -13.04
CA SER A 452 -8.94 -29.61 -11.60
C SER A 452 -7.65 -30.36 -11.26
N ASP A 453 -7.25 -31.34 -12.09
CA ASP A 453 -6.00 -32.09 -11.93
C ASP A 453 -4.77 -31.18 -12.12
N ILE A 454 -4.79 -30.29 -13.11
CA ILE A 454 -3.73 -29.30 -13.30
C ILE A 454 -3.65 -28.33 -12.13
N ASN A 455 -4.79 -27.85 -11.62
CA ASN A 455 -4.84 -27.01 -10.44
C ASN A 455 -4.21 -27.72 -9.22
N TYR A 456 -4.53 -29.00 -8.99
CA TYR A 456 -3.95 -29.82 -7.93
C TYR A 456 -2.45 -30.01 -8.10
N LEU A 457 -2.02 -30.48 -9.27
CA LEU A 457 -0.63 -30.78 -9.56
C LEU A 457 0.25 -29.54 -9.50
N LEU A 458 -0.25 -28.36 -9.90
CA LEU A 458 0.49 -27.11 -9.74
C LEU A 458 0.66 -26.75 -8.26
N LYS A 459 -0.38 -26.91 -7.43
CA LYS A 459 -0.27 -26.70 -5.98
C LYS A 459 0.79 -27.62 -5.37
N MET A 460 0.75 -28.90 -5.73
CA MET A 460 1.76 -29.89 -5.30
C MET A 460 3.16 -29.55 -5.84
N ALA A 461 3.28 -29.01 -7.04
CA ALA A 461 4.56 -28.61 -7.61
C ALA A 461 5.16 -27.38 -6.88
N LEU A 462 4.33 -26.41 -6.51
CA LEU A 462 4.75 -25.26 -5.71
C LEU A 462 5.24 -25.66 -4.31
N GLU A 463 4.80 -26.79 -3.78
CA GLU A 463 5.28 -27.32 -2.50
C GLU A 463 6.51 -28.23 -2.68
N LYS A 464 6.41 -29.25 -3.54
CA LYS A 464 7.42 -30.32 -3.65
C LYS A 464 8.55 -29.97 -4.61
N ILE A 465 8.23 -29.52 -5.82
CA ILE A 465 9.23 -29.21 -6.86
C ILE A 465 10.00 -27.92 -6.52
N ALA A 466 9.33 -26.91 -5.98
CA ALA A 466 9.97 -25.66 -5.58
C ALA A 466 11.05 -25.84 -4.48
N PHE A 467 10.88 -26.87 -3.65
CA PHE A 467 11.77 -27.18 -2.53
C PHE A 467 13.06 -27.89 -2.95
N LEU A 468 13.03 -28.74 -3.99
CA LEU A 468 14.18 -29.53 -4.44
C LEU A 468 15.51 -28.74 -4.56
N PRO A 469 15.58 -27.59 -5.25
CA PRO A 469 16.81 -26.80 -5.33
C PRO A 469 17.26 -26.28 -3.97
N PHE A 470 16.34 -25.90 -3.09
CA PHE A 470 16.69 -25.44 -1.74
C PHE A 470 17.25 -26.57 -0.87
N GLY A 471 16.60 -27.73 -0.88
CA GLY A 471 17.06 -28.91 -0.15
C GLY A 471 18.44 -29.39 -0.60
N TYR A 472 18.73 -29.28 -1.90
CA TYR A 472 20.04 -29.64 -2.45
C TYR A 472 21.14 -28.62 -2.08
N LEU A 473 20.89 -27.32 -2.23
CA LEU A 473 21.95 -26.31 -2.13
C LEU A 473 22.46 -26.05 -0.70
N ILE A 474 21.64 -26.26 0.31
CA ILE A 474 21.97 -25.89 1.70
C ILE A 474 23.01 -26.83 2.32
N ASP A 475 22.90 -28.14 2.07
CA ASP A 475 23.93 -29.09 2.51
C ASP A 475 25.16 -29.04 1.61
N GLN A 476 25.04 -28.71 0.31
CA GLN A 476 26.21 -28.33 -0.48
C GLN A 476 26.97 -27.15 0.13
N TRP A 477 26.26 -26.12 0.61
CA TRP A 477 26.88 -24.99 1.29
C TRP A 477 27.55 -25.45 2.60
N ARG A 478 26.87 -26.23 3.45
CA ARG A 478 27.44 -26.73 4.72
C ARG A 478 28.65 -27.63 4.51
N TRP A 479 28.62 -28.54 3.55
CA TRP A 479 29.78 -29.39 3.21
C TRP A 479 30.97 -28.57 2.73
N ASN A 480 30.74 -27.53 1.94
CA ASN A 480 31.80 -26.62 1.53
C ASN A 480 32.35 -25.81 2.72
N VAL A 481 31.51 -25.47 3.71
CA VAL A 481 31.95 -24.84 4.96
C VAL A 481 32.79 -25.80 5.82
N PHE A 482 32.32 -27.02 6.06
CA PHE A 482 33.05 -28.01 6.87
C PHE A 482 34.38 -28.42 6.24
N SER A 483 34.42 -28.59 4.92
CA SER A 483 35.67 -28.89 4.19
C SER A 483 36.62 -27.68 4.04
N GLY A 484 36.19 -26.49 4.47
CA GLY A 484 36.97 -25.25 4.37
C GLY A 484 37.00 -24.59 2.98
N ARG A 485 36.30 -25.15 1.98
CA ARG A 485 36.13 -24.53 0.64
C ARG A 485 35.43 -23.18 0.72
N THR A 486 34.49 -23.02 1.65
CA THR A 486 33.78 -21.79 1.97
C THR A 486 34.28 -21.25 3.30
N PRO A 487 35.31 -20.37 3.32
CA PRO A 487 35.81 -19.78 4.56
C PRO A 487 34.80 -18.76 5.13
N PRO A 488 34.91 -18.38 6.43
CA PRO A 488 34.04 -17.38 7.05
C PRO A 488 33.89 -16.10 6.24
N SER A 489 34.96 -15.61 5.61
CA SER A 489 34.95 -14.41 4.77
C SER A 489 34.10 -14.50 3.50
N ARG A 490 33.50 -15.66 3.20
CA ARG A 490 32.65 -15.91 2.03
C ARG A 490 31.34 -16.63 2.37
N TYR A 491 30.99 -16.75 3.65
CA TYR A 491 29.78 -17.46 4.07
C TYR A 491 28.54 -16.96 3.34
N ASN A 492 28.36 -15.62 3.28
CA ASN A 492 27.16 -15.05 2.70
C ASN A 492 27.24 -14.99 1.17
N TYR A 493 28.42 -14.70 0.62
CA TYR A 493 28.65 -14.70 -0.83
C TYR A 493 28.37 -16.08 -1.45
N ASP A 494 28.97 -17.15 -0.92
CA ASP A 494 28.79 -18.49 -1.47
C ASP A 494 27.36 -19.02 -1.24
N TRP A 495 26.71 -18.60 -0.15
CA TRP A 495 25.29 -18.87 0.09
C TRP A 495 24.41 -18.28 -1.03
N TRP A 496 24.55 -16.98 -1.32
CA TRP A 496 23.76 -16.33 -2.37
C TRP A 496 24.12 -16.81 -3.76
N HIS A 497 25.39 -17.15 -4.01
CA HIS A 497 25.78 -17.78 -5.27
C HIS A 497 25.02 -19.08 -5.51
N LEU A 498 24.94 -19.96 -4.49
CA LEU A 498 24.20 -21.22 -4.58
C LEU A 498 22.69 -21.00 -4.69
N ARG A 499 22.13 -20.07 -3.90
CA ARG A 499 20.70 -19.69 -3.97
C ARG A 499 20.31 -19.20 -5.36
N THR A 500 21.11 -18.33 -5.98
CA THR A 500 20.85 -17.87 -7.34
C THR A 500 21.12 -18.97 -8.36
N LYS A 501 22.17 -19.80 -8.20
CA LYS A 501 22.49 -20.89 -9.13
C LYS A 501 21.43 -21.98 -9.21
N TYR A 502 20.84 -22.39 -8.09
CA TYR A 502 19.90 -23.50 -8.05
C TYR A 502 18.43 -23.05 -8.03
N GLN A 503 18.08 -22.07 -7.19
CA GLN A 503 16.69 -21.59 -7.10
C GLN A 503 16.38 -20.43 -8.05
N GLY A 504 17.38 -19.76 -8.62
CA GLY A 504 17.13 -18.59 -9.44
C GLY A 504 16.44 -17.47 -8.66
N ILE A 505 16.86 -17.27 -7.42
CA ILE A 505 16.37 -16.19 -6.56
C ILE A 505 17.50 -15.26 -6.16
N CYS A 506 17.14 -14.03 -5.81
CA CYS A 506 18.09 -13.01 -5.39
C CYS A 506 17.67 -12.35 -4.07
N ALA A 507 18.67 -11.83 -3.34
CA ALA A 507 18.43 -11.00 -2.17
C ALA A 507 17.74 -9.70 -2.61
N PRO A 508 16.64 -9.29 -1.95
CA PRO A 508 15.92 -8.08 -2.34
C PRO A 508 16.59 -6.79 -1.88
N VAL A 509 17.54 -6.89 -0.95
CA VAL A 509 18.44 -5.81 -0.52
C VAL A 509 19.89 -6.28 -0.66
N PRO A 510 20.85 -5.36 -0.88
CA PRO A 510 22.26 -5.72 -0.88
C PRO A 510 22.69 -6.38 0.44
N ARG A 511 23.38 -7.52 0.34
CA ARG A 511 23.92 -8.26 1.49
C ARG A 511 25.44 -8.28 1.42
N ASN A 512 26.09 -8.27 2.58
CA ASN A 512 27.54 -8.32 2.69
C ASN A 512 27.97 -9.40 3.72
N GLU A 513 29.25 -9.52 4.01
CA GLU A 513 29.78 -10.54 4.93
C GLU A 513 29.60 -10.22 6.41
N SER A 514 29.09 -9.04 6.78
CA SER A 514 28.57 -8.84 8.14
C SER A 514 27.24 -9.58 8.34
N ASN A 515 26.58 -9.93 7.24
CA ASN A 515 25.36 -10.73 7.27
C ASN A 515 25.66 -12.24 7.30
N PHE A 516 24.75 -12.98 7.91
CA PHE A 516 24.78 -14.44 7.95
C PHE A 516 23.38 -14.97 7.68
N ASP A 517 22.93 -14.77 6.45
CA ASP A 517 21.63 -15.20 5.95
C ASP A 517 21.35 -16.71 6.11
N PRO A 518 22.33 -17.64 5.92
CA PRO A 518 22.07 -19.06 6.22
C PRO A 518 21.71 -19.31 7.69
N GLY A 519 22.25 -18.53 8.63
CA GLY A 519 21.89 -18.64 10.05
C GLY A 519 20.44 -18.29 10.37
N ALA A 520 19.75 -17.57 9.48
CA ALA A 520 18.34 -17.25 9.63
C ALA A 520 17.41 -18.43 9.29
N LYS A 521 17.94 -19.62 9.00
CA LYS A 521 17.18 -20.87 8.83
C LYS A 521 17.50 -21.86 9.95
N TYR A 522 16.48 -22.27 10.72
CA TYR A 522 16.58 -23.10 11.94
C TYR A 522 17.65 -24.20 11.94
N HIS A 523 17.75 -25.01 10.89
CA HIS A 523 18.67 -26.18 10.86
C HIS A 523 20.15 -25.82 10.82
N ILE A 524 20.50 -24.57 10.51
CA ILE A 524 21.88 -24.10 10.60
C ILE A 524 22.27 -23.87 12.08
N PRO A 525 21.61 -23.00 12.86
CA PRO A 525 21.89 -22.83 14.29
C PRO A 525 21.55 -24.06 15.14
N GLY A 526 20.49 -24.80 14.84
CA GLY A 526 20.13 -26.00 15.60
C GLY A 526 21.04 -27.21 15.35
N ASN A 527 22.07 -27.04 14.49
CA ASN A 527 23.05 -28.03 14.09
C ASN A 527 22.50 -29.46 14.12
N THR A 528 21.43 -29.69 13.39
CA THR A 528 20.74 -30.98 13.40
C THR A 528 21.19 -31.75 12.16
N PRO A 529 22.10 -32.71 12.28
CA PRO A 529 22.20 -33.82 11.36
C PRO A 529 21.35 -34.96 11.95
N TYR A 530 20.28 -35.32 11.25
CA TYR A 530 19.15 -36.10 11.78
C TYR A 530 19.51 -37.52 12.23
N ILE A 531 19.99 -37.67 13.46
CA ILE A 531 19.90 -38.95 14.17
C ILE A 531 19.57 -38.62 15.63
N SER A 532 18.29 -38.29 15.85
CA SER A 532 17.47 -38.48 17.07
C SER A 532 16.22 -37.56 17.03
N SER A 533 16.21 -36.53 16.20
CA SER A 533 15.05 -35.64 16.02
C SER A 533 15.14 -34.80 14.74
N GLY A 534 14.03 -34.70 14.01
CA GLY A 534 13.64 -33.55 13.16
C GLY A 534 14.67 -32.81 12.27
N ILE A 535 14.69 -33.05 10.94
CA ILE A 535 15.13 -32.29 9.79
C ILE A 535 16.65 -32.18 9.44
N CYS A 536 17.10 -32.80 8.33
CA CYS A 536 18.31 -32.42 7.55
C CYS A 536 17.99 -32.36 6.04
N PHE A 537 18.52 -31.38 5.31
CA PHE A 537 18.04 -31.00 3.96
C PHE A 537 18.37 -31.95 2.81
N LEU A 538 19.51 -32.62 2.88
CA LEU A 538 19.81 -33.73 1.99
C LEU A 538 18.86 -34.92 2.22
N LEU A 539 18.33 -35.07 3.45
CA LEU A 539 17.28 -36.03 3.74
C LEU A 539 15.97 -35.64 3.11
N TYR A 540 15.63 -34.34 3.05
CA TYR A 540 14.45 -33.91 2.30
C TYR A 540 14.64 -34.07 0.81
N PHE A 541 15.83 -33.76 0.27
CA PHE A 541 16.08 -34.02 -1.15
C PHE A 541 15.92 -35.51 -1.45
N VAL A 542 16.59 -36.39 -0.70
CA VAL A 542 16.47 -37.84 -0.85
C VAL A 542 15.04 -38.32 -0.59
N SER A 543 14.38 -37.81 0.45
CA SER A 543 12.99 -38.10 0.79
C SER A 543 12.03 -37.70 -0.32
N PHE A 544 12.22 -36.54 -0.94
CA PHE A 544 11.39 -36.05 -2.01
C PHE A 544 11.54 -36.88 -3.28
N ILE A 545 12.62 -37.66 -3.42
CA ILE A 545 12.74 -38.67 -4.47
C ILE A 545 12.11 -39.99 -4.03
N LEU A 546 12.52 -40.49 -2.86
CA LEU A 546 12.08 -41.78 -2.33
C LEU A 546 10.58 -41.84 -2.09
N GLN A 547 9.94 -40.75 -1.68
CA GLN A 547 8.50 -40.72 -1.41
C GLN A 547 7.68 -41.08 -2.65
N PHE A 548 8.09 -40.65 -3.86
CA PHE A 548 7.36 -41.03 -5.07
C PHE A 548 7.68 -42.46 -5.50
N GLN A 549 8.89 -42.97 -5.23
CA GLN A 549 9.20 -44.38 -5.42
C GLN A 549 8.35 -45.28 -4.50
N PHE A 550 8.23 -44.90 -3.23
CA PHE A 550 7.41 -45.59 -2.24
C PHE A 550 5.93 -45.51 -2.62
N HIS A 551 5.44 -44.30 -2.93
CA HIS A 551 4.05 -44.09 -3.32
C HIS A 551 3.69 -44.96 -4.53
N LYS A 552 4.51 -44.98 -5.59
CA LYS A 552 4.30 -45.86 -6.74
C LYS A 552 4.23 -47.34 -6.35
N ALA A 553 5.15 -47.83 -5.54
CA ALA A 553 5.18 -49.23 -5.10
C ALA A 553 3.97 -49.61 -4.23
N LEU A 554 3.52 -48.69 -3.37
CA LEU A 554 2.35 -48.89 -2.50
C LEU A 554 1.04 -48.80 -3.29
N CYS A 555 0.92 -47.89 -4.26
CA CYS A 555 -0.21 -47.80 -5.18
C CYS A 555 -0.37 -49.06 -6.02
N GLN A 556 0.74 -49.63 -6.49
CA GLN A 556 0.74 -50.93 -7.16
C GLN A 556 0.27 -52.06 -6.23
N ALA A 557 0.67 -52.05 -4.97
CA ALA A 557 0.20 -53.01 -3.97
C ALA A 557 -1.28 -52.81 -3.61
N ALA A 558 -1.79 -51.59 -3.72
CA ALA A 558 -3.20 -51.24 -3.56
C ALA A 558 -4.07 -51.51 -4.82
N ASN A 559 -3.49 -52.07 -5.89
CA ASN A 559 -4.15 -52.32 -7.18
C ASN A 559 -4.75 -51.05 -7.85
N HIS A 560 -4.08 -49.90 -7.70
CA HIS A 560 -4.47 -48.67 -8.41
C HIS A 560 -4.15 -48.75 -9.90
N ASN A 561 -5.12 -48.42 -10.76
CA ASN A 561 -4.98 -48.47 -12.23
C ASN A 561 -5.00 -47.09 -12.91
N GLY A 562 -5.23 -46.01 -12.16
CA GLY A 562 -5.31 -44.64 -12.68
C GLY A 562 -3.94 -43.93 -12.74
N PRO A 563 -3.93 -42.63 -13.05
CA PRO A 563 -2.72 -41.80 -12.92
C PRO A 563 -2.15 -41.88 -11.51
N LEU A 564 -0.82 -41.83 -11.38
CA LEU A 564 -0.16 -41.98 -10.08
C LEU A 564 -0.60 -40.91 -9.06
N HIS A 565 -0.87 -39.68 -9.52
CA HIS A 565 -1.26 -38.58 -8.64
C HIS A 565 -2.69 -38.64 -8.09
N THR A 566 -3.54 -39.56 -8.59
CA THR A 566 -4.89 -39.80 -8.07
C THR A 566 -4.95 -41.02 -7.16
N CYS A 567 -3.80 -41.65 -6.88
CA CYS A 567 -3.75 -42.82 -6.03
C CYS A 567 -4.02 -42.47 -4.56
N ASP A 568 -4.93 -43.22 -3.94
CA ASP A 568 -5.12 -43.23 -2.50
C ASP A 568 -4.94 -44.67 -1.98
N ILE A 569 -4.01 -44.85 -1.03
CA ILE A 569 -3.73 -46.15 -0.41
C ILE A 569 -4.64 -46.45 0.79
N TYR A 570 -5.52 -45.51 1.17
CA TYR A 570 -6.44 -45.64 2.30
C TYR A 570 -7.19 -46.98 2.30
N ARG A 571 -7.27 -47.64 3.47
CA ARG A 571 -7.87 -48.98 3.68
C ARG A 571 -7.18 -50.16 2.94
N SER A 572 -6.05 -49.93 2.27
CA SER A 572 -5.29 -51.01 1.62
C SER A 572 -4.34 -51.72 2.59
N LYS A 573 -4.80 -52.83 3.16
CA LYS A 573 -3.96 -53.68 4.04
C LYS A 573 -2.73 -54.23 3.32
N ALA A 574 -2.84 -54.53 2.03
CA ALA A 574 -1.70 -55.04 1.24
C ALA A 574 -0.58 -54.00 1.11
N ALA A 575 -0.93 -52.72 0.93
CA ALA A 575 0.05 -51.63 0.95
C ALA A 575 0.63 -51.43 2.37
N GLY A 576 -0.22 -51.48 3.40
CA GLY A 576 0.22 -51.38 4.80
C GLY A 576 1.16 -52.51 5.24
N ASP A 577 0.94 -53.75 4.79
CA ASP A 577 1.80 -54.90 5.09
C ASP A 577 3.21 -54.71 4.50
N LYS A 578 3.30 -54.24 3.24
CA LYS A 578 4.59 -53.88 2.62
C LYS A 578 5.29 -52.74 3.36
N LEU A 579 4.55 -51.71 3.73
CA LEU A 579 5.08 -50.57 4.48
C LEU A 579 5.63 -51.04 5.83
N ARG A 580 4.87 -51.87 6.56
CA ARG A 580 5.26 -52.43 7.85
C ARG A 580 6.58 -53.19 7.79
N GLU A 581 6.79 -54.01 6.76
CA GLU A 581 8.04 -54.76 6.57
C GLU A 581 9.28 -53.85 6.52
N VAL A 582 9.17 -52.70 5.82
CA VAL A 582 10.23 -51.69 5.74
C VAL A 582 10.44 -50.99 7.08
N LEU A 583 9.36 -50.64 7.77
CA LEU A 583 9.44 -49.93 9.05
C LEU A 583 10.06 -50.80 10.17
N MET A 584 9.75 -52.09 10.22
CA MET A 584 10.28 -53.02 11.22
C MET A 584 11.79 -53.28 11.10
N ALA A 585 12.37 -53.06 9.91
CA ALA A 585 13.78 -53.31 9.67
C ALA A 585 14.71 -52.29 10.35
N GLY A 586 14.23 -51.07 10.62
CA GLY A 586 15.06 -49.98 11.13
C GLY A 586 16.32 -49.78 10.27
N SER A 587 17.49 -49.74 10.91
CA SER A 587 18.80 -49.69 10.22
C SER A 587 19.59 -51.01 10.27
N SER A 588 18.92 -52.13 10.60
CA SER A 588 19.55 -53.46 10.68
C SER A 588 20.16 -53.89 9.34
N LYS A 589 19.47 -53.67 8.21
CA LYS A 589 19.91 -53.99 6.85
C LYS A 589 20.41 -52.76 6.08
N SER A 590 21.04 -52.96 4.93
CA SER A 590 21.43 -51.83 4.06
C SER A 590 20.17 -51.17 3.48
N TRP A 591 20.19 -49.85 3.32
CA TRP A 591 19.01 -49.14 2.80
C TRP A 591 18.70 -49.51 1.35
N GLN A 592 19.71 -49.91 0.57
CA GLN A 592 19.54 -50.39 -0.80
C GLN A 592 18.77 -51.71 -0.84
N GLU A 593 19.02 -52.63 0.11
CA GLU A 593 18.24 -53.87 0.23
C GLU A 593 16.79 -53.61 0.63
N ILE A 594 16.57 -52.70 1.58
CA ILE A 594 15.23 -52.32 2.03
C ILE A 594 14.46 -51.61 0.91
N LEU A 595 15.13 -50.75 0.12
CA LEU A 595 14.56 -50.11 -1.06
C LEU A 595 14.17 -51.15 -2.12
N GLN A 596 15.04 -52.13 -2.34
CA GLN A 596 14.85 -53.22 -3.30
C GLN A 596 13.65 -54.09 -2.93
N SER A 597 13.44 -54.41 -1.65
CA SER A 597 12.27 -55.19 -1.21
C SER A 597 10.95 -54.46 -1.43
N LEU A 598 10.94 -53.13 -1.26
CA LEU A 598 9.72 -52.34 -1.44
C LEU A 598 9.42 -52.02 -2.91
N THR A 599 10.42 -51.52 -3.62
CA THR A 599 10.25 -50.87 -4.94
C THR A 599 10.73 -51.72 -6.12
N GLY A 600 11.47 -52.80 -5.87
CA GLY A 600 12.09 -53.62 -6.91
C GLY A 600 13.40 -53.06 -7.48
N THR A 601 13.93 -51.97 -6.93
CA THR A 601 15.26 -51.40 -7.26
C THR A 601 16.01 -51.00 -6.00
N GLY A 602 17.34 -51.19 -5.97
CA GLY A 602 18.22 -50.76 -4.87
C GLY A 602 18.79 -49.35 -5.06
N ARG A 603 18.33 -48.59 -6.06
CA ARG A 603 18.83 -47.24 -6.38
C ARG A 603 17.72 -46.18 -6.30
N MET A 604 18.12 -44.97 -5.93
CA MET A 604 17.25 -43.78 -5.99
C MET A 604 16.95 -43.43 -7.46
N ASP A 605 15.69 -43.13 -7.76
CA ASP A 605 15.20 -42.84 -9.11
C ASP A 605 14.19 -41.69 -9.11
N ALA A 606 14.43 -40.68 -9.95
CA ALA A 606 13.54 -39.54 -10.16
C ALA A 606 12.34 -39.88 -11.07
N GLY A 607 12.36 -41.03 -11.76
CA GLY A 607 11.33 -41.46 -12.70
C GLY A 607 9.90 -41.40 -12.14
N PRO A 608 9.61 -41.98 -10.95
CA PRO A 608 8.27 -41.92 -10.35
C PRO A 608 7.80 -40.50 -10.01
N LEU A 609 8.70 -39.60 -9.63
CA LEU A 609 8.37 -38.19 -9.41
C LEU A 609 7.99 -37.51 -10.73
N LEU A 610 8.79 -37.71 -11.78
CA LEU A 610 8.49 -37.18 -13.12
C LEU A 610 7.19 -37.73 -13.70
N GLU A 611 6.87 -39.00 -13.42
CA GLU A 611 5.60 -39.63 -13.78
C GLU A 611 4.41 -38.97 -13.07
N TYR A 612 4.53 -38.73 -11.75
CA TYR A 612 3.51 -38.05 -10.95
C TYR A 612 3.16 -36.66 -11.52
N PHE A 613 4.19 -35.86 -11.81
CA PHE A 613 4.03 -34.48 -12.31
C PHE A 613 3.93 -34.36 -13.83
N SER A 614 3.88 -35.48 -14.58
CA SER A 614 3.88 -35.48 -16.04
C SER A 614 2.79 -34.58 -16.66
N PRO A 615 1.53 -34.56 -16.18
CA PRO A 615 0.49 -33.71 -16.76
C PRO A 615 0.80 -32.21 -16.62
N VAL A 616 1.16 -31.75 -15.42
CA VAL A 616 1.49 -30.33 -15.18
C VAL A 616 2.81 -29.94 -15.84
N THR A 617 3.76 -30.86 -15.98
CA THR A 617 5.02 -30.62 -16.68
C THR A 617 4.77 -30.25 -18.14
N LYS A 618 3.93 -31.02 -18.84
CA LYS A 618 3.54 -30.74 -20.23
C LYS A 618 2.77 -29.44 -20.33
N TRP A 619 1.82 -29.22 -19.42
CA TRP A 619 1.04 -27.99 -19.38
C TRP A 619 1.91 -26.75 -19.19
N LEU A 620 2.84 -26.75 -18.22
CA LEU A 620 3.77 -25.65 -17.97
C LEU A 620 4.64 -25.36 -19.19
N ASP A 621 5.14 -26.40 -19.85
CA ASP A 621 5.95 -26.26 -21.06
C ASP A 621 5.16 -25.57 -22.20
N GLU A 622 3.92 -25.99 -22.42
CA GLU A 622 3.03 -25.36 -23.39
C GLU A 622 2.71 -23.90 -23.04
N GLN A 623 2.44 -23.60 -21.77
CA GLN A 623 2.14 -22.23 -21.33
C GLN A 623 3.34 -21.30 -21.49
N ASN A 624 4.53 -21.77 -21.10
CA ASN A 624 5.78 -21.00 -21.24
C ASN A 624 6.15 -20.78 -22.70
N ASN A 625 5.92 -21.78 -23.57
CA ASN A 625 6.11 -21.63 -25.01
C ASN A 625 5.09 -20.64 -25.62
N LYS A 626 3.82 -20.66 -25.19
CA LYS A 626 2.78 -19.73 -25.65
C LYS A 626 3.10 -18.27 -25.35
N THR A 627 3.66 -17.97 -24.17
CA THR A 627 4.07 -16.59 -23.82
C THR A 627 5.53 -16.28 -24.09
N ASN A 628 6.26 -17.20 -24.72
CA ASN A 628 7.67 -17.05 -25.09
C ASN A 628 8.58 -16.69 -23.89
N GLU A 629 8.38 -17.38 -22.77
CA GLU A 629 9.15 -17.17 -21.55
C GLU A 629 10.59 -17.68 -21.68
N VAL A 630 11.52 -16.99 -21.01
CA VAL A 630 12.90 -17.44 -20.89
C VAL A 630 12.98 -18.47 -19.77
N ARG A 631 13.35 -19.71 -20.07
CA ARG A 631 13.63 -20.73 -19.03
C ARG A 631 14.98 -20.41 -18.37
N GLY A 632 14.98 -20.32 -17.04
CA GLY A 632 16.14 -19.87 -16.27
C GLY A 632 16.28 -18.36 -16.18
N TRP A 633 17.44 -17.89 -15.72
CA TRP A 633 17.70 -16.49 -15.37
C TRP A 633 19.07 -16.04 -15.92
N PRO A 634 19.18 -15.79 -17.24
CA PRO A 634 20.44 -15.36 -17.85
C PRO A 634 20.97 -14.05 -17.27
N GLU A 635 20.10 -13.18 -16.75
CA GLU A 635 20.49 -11.96 -16.04
C GLU A 635 20.76 -12.26 -14.56
N PHE A 636 21.77 -13.10 -14.30
CA PHE A 636 22.11 -13.64 -12.97
C PHE A 636 22.38 -12.56 -11.91
N ASP A 637 22.99 -11.44 -12.33
CA ASP A 637 23.37 -10.34 -11.44
C ASP A 637 22.26 -9.33 -11.18
N TRP A 638 21.10 -9.47 -11.82
CA TRP A 638 19.98 -8.55 -11.62
C TRP A 638 19.49 -8.60 -10.16
N ARG A 639 19.21 -7.43 -9.60
CA ARG A 639 18.63 -7.24 -8.25
C ARG A 639 17.52 -6.21 -8.32
N PRO A 640 16.43 -6.36 -7.54
CA PRO A 640 15.38 -5.36 -7.51
C PRO A 640 15.85 -4.07 -6.80
N PRO A 641 15.25 -2.90 -7.12
CA PRO A 641 15.51 -1.66 -6.41
C PRO A 641 14.85 -1.68 -5.03
N VAL A 642 15.49 -1.01 -4.05
CA VAL A 642 14.85 -0.74 -2.76
C VAL A 642 13.70 0.25 -2.96
N PRO A 643 12.49 0.00 -2.42
CA PRO A 643 11.36 0.90 -2.57
C PRO A 643 11.64 2.32 -2.04
N GLU A 644 11.16 3.35 -2.74
CA GLU A 644 11.28 4.74 -2.29
C GLU A 644 10.56 4.95 -0.95
N GLY A 645 11.23 5.68 -0.04
CA GLY A 645 10.74 5.96 1.31
C GLY A 645 10.82 4.78 2.29
N TYR A 646 11.38 3.63 1.89
CA TYR A 646 11.59 2.51 2.81
C TYR A 646 12.54 2.88 3.97
N PRO A 647 12.23 2.55 5.24
CA PRO A 647 11.16 1.65 5.70
C PRO A 647 9.82 2.33 6.10
N GLU A 648 9.58 3.60 5.76
CA GLU A 648 8.33 4.28 6.11
C GLU A 648 7.12 3.76 5.31
N GLY A 649 5.95 3.67 5.97
CA GLY A 649 4.68 3.32 5.33
C GLY A 649 4.41 1.83 5.13
N ILE A 650 5.16 0.94 5.79
CA ILE A 650 4.96 -0.52 5.73
C ILE A 650 3.58 -1.01 6.22
N ASP A 651 2.91 -0.22 7.07
CA ASP A 651 1.56 -0.51 7.57
C ASP A 651 0.44 -0.12 6.60
N LYS A 652 0.77 0.55 5.49
CA LYS A 652 -0.22 0.97 4.49
C LYS A 652 -0.66 -0.18 3.60
N ILE A 653 -1.91 -0.13 3.15
CA ILE A 653 -2.54 -1.07 2.23
C ILE A 653 -2.01 -0.79 0.82
N ALA A 654 -1.22 -1.71 0.27
CA ALA A 654 -0.66 -1.61 -1.08
C ALA A 654 -1.40 -2.50 -2.11
N ASP A 655 -2.60 -2.98 -1.79
CA ASP A 655 -3.39 -3.82 -2.70
C ASP A 655 -4.33 -2.98 -3.57
N GLU A 656 -4.02 -2.88 -4.86
CA GLU A 656 -4.83 -2.15 -5.84
C GLU A 656 -6.25 -2.75 -5.99
N ALA A 657 -6.43 -4.05 -5.77
CA ALA A 657 -7.75 -4.67 -5.86
C ALA A 657 -8.65 -4.22 -4.69
N GLN A 658 -8.11 -4.16 -3.48
CA GLN A 658 -8.80 -3.59 -2.32
C GLN A 658 -9.08 -2.10 -2.50
N ALA A 659 -8.14 -1.35 -3.09
CA ALA A 659 -8.36 0.04 -3.43
C ALA A 659 -9.54 0.21 -4.41
N LYS A 660 -9.63 -0.61 -5.44
CA LYS A 660 -10.76 -0.59 -6.40
C LYS A 660 -12.10 -0.93 -5.73
N ALA A 661 -12.12 -1.93 -4.84
CA ALA A 661 -13.32 -2.27 -4.07
C ALA A 661 -13.76 -1.11 -3.16
N PHE A 662 -12.80 -0.50 -2.45
CA PHE A 662 -13.03 0.70 -1.62
C PHE A 662 -13.58 1.87 -2.43
N LEU A 663 -13.04 2.14 -3.63
CA LEU A 663 -13.53 3.20 -4.51
C LEU A 663 -14.96 2.93 -5.04
N SER A 664 -15.31 1.67 -5.27
CA SER A 664 -16.68 1.27 -5.64
C SER A 664 -17.68 1.58 -4.52
N GLU A 665 -17.32 1.25 -3.27
CA GLU A 665 -18.09 1.57 -2.06
C GLU A 665 -18.22 3.09 -1.84
N TYR A 666 -17.14 3.84 -2.03
CA TYR A 666 -17.18 5.30 -1.96
C TYR A 666 -18.14 5.89 -3.01
N ASN A 667 -18.07 5.43 -4.26
CA ASN A 667 -18.90 5.97 -5.34
C ASN A 667 -20.40 5.75 -5.11
N SER A 668 -20.81 4.62 -4.53
CA SER A 668 -22.23 4.36 -4.27
C SER A 668 -22.81 5.23 -3.15
N THR A 669 -22.02 5.51 -2.11
CA THR A 669 -22.47 6.29 -0.95
C THR A 669 -22.33 7.80 -1.16
N ALA A 670 -21.29 8.24 -1.89
CA ALA A 670 -21.02 9.65 -2.12
C ALA A 670 -22.16 10.34 -2.90
N GLU A 671 -22.72 9.69 -3.93
CA GLU A 671 -23.80 10.29 -4.75
C GLU A 671 -25.02 10.68 -3.89
N GLU A 672 -25.41 9.85 -2.92
CA GLU A 672 -26.54 10.11 -2.03
C GLU A 672 -26.26 11.26 -1.04
N VAL A 673 -25.10 11.23 -0.40
CA VAL A 673 -24.73 12.21 0.64
C VAL A 673 -24.51 13.60 0.02
N TRP A 674 -23.81 13.67 -1.12
CA TRP A 674 -23.58 14.92 -1.84
C TRP A 674 -24.87 15.49 -2.44
N ASN A 675 -25.78 14.65 -2.96
CA ASN A 675 -27.09 15.09 -3.42
C ASN A 675 -27.91 15.72 -2.29
N ALA A 676 -28.00 15.07 -1.13
CA ALA A 676 -28.78 15.55 0.01
C ALA A 676 -28.28 16.91 0.54
N TYR A 677 -26.96 17.10 0.63
CA TYR A 677 -26.38 18.39 0.99
C TYR A 677 -26.66 19.46 -0.07
N THR A 678 -26.51 19.12 -1.36
CA THR A 678 -26.72 20.07 -2.46
C THR A 678 -28.17 20.55 -2.53
N GLU A 679 -29.15 19.68 -2.28
CA GLU A 679 -30.57 20.06 -2.16
C GLU A 679 -30.82 21.02 -0.99
N ALA A 680 -30.26 20.74 0.18
CA ALA A 680 -30.41 21.61 1.34
C ALA A 680 -29.74 22.97 1.14
N SER A 681 -28.55 22.99 0.52
CA SER A 681 -27.85 24.22 0.15
C SER A 681 -28.61 25.02 -0.90
N TRP A 682 -29.19 24.35 -1.91
CA TRP A 682 -30.05 24.99 -2.90
C TRP A 682 -31.28 25.64 -2.27
N ALA A 683 -31.96 24.93 -1.34
CA ALA A 683 -33.12 25.46 -0.63
C ALA A 683 -32.78 26.70 0.21
N TYR A 684 -31.60 26.74 0.85
CA TYR A 684 -31.12 27.91 1.56
C TYR A 684 -30.79 29.09 0.62
N ASN A 685 -30.04 28.83 -0.46
CA ASN A 685 -29.64 29.87 -1.42
C ASN A 685 -30.83 30.50 -2.16
N THR A 686 -31.92 29.75 -2.36
CA THR A 686 -33.14 30.21 -3.03
C THR A 686 -34.23 30.71 -2.07
N ASN A 687 -34.03 30.56 -0.76
CA ASN A 687 -34.92 31.06 0.29
C ASN A 687 -34.17 31.17 1.63
N ILE A 688 -33.57 32.33 1.88
CA ILE A 688 -32.71 32.57 3.05
C ILE A 688 -33.59 32.67 4.30
N THR A 689 -33.57 31.63 5.14
CA THR A 689 -34.27 31.56 6.42
C THR A 689 -33.43 30.79 7.43
N GLU A 690 -33.60 31.07 8.73
CA GLU A 690 -32.95 30.30 9.80
C GLU A 690 -33.32 28.80 9.76
N HIS A 691 -34.55 28.47 9.34
CA HIS A 691 -34.97 27.08 9.17
C HIS A 691 -34.15 26.36 8.09
N ASN A 692 -34.04 26.94 6.89
CA ASN A 692 -33.25 26.35 5.80
C ASN A 692 -31.75 26.34 6.11
N LYS A 693 -31.25 27.37 6.81
CA LYS A 693 -29.86 27.43 7.29
C LYS A 693 -29.55 26.23 8.18
N LYS A 694 -30.41 25.92 9.15
CA LYS A 694 -30.23 24.78 10.06
C LYS A 694 -30.21 23.44 9.31
N ILE A 695 -31.12 23.24 8.36
CA ILE A 695 -31.16 22.01 7.55
C ILE A 695 -29.89 21.88 6.69
N MET A 696 -29.45 22.97 6.06
CA MET A 696 -28.20 22.99 5.28
C MET A 696 -26.99 22.62 6.15
N LEU A 697 -26.87 23.21 7.35
CA LEU A 697 -25.79 22.90 8.29
C LEU A 697 -25.81 21.44 8.74
N GLU A 698 -26.98 20.89 9.06
CA GLU A 698 -27.13 19.48 9.43
C GLU A 698 -26.65 18.53 8.31
N LYS A 699 -27.08 18.79 7.06
CA LYS A 699 -26.62 18.00 5.91
C LYS A 699 -25.15 18.22 5.59
N ASN A 700 -24.61 19.41 5.83
CA ASN A 700 -23.18 19.70 5.69
C ASN A 700 -22.34 18.87 6.67
N LEU A 701 -22.78 18.72 7.92
CA LEU A 701 -22.10 17.89 8.92
C LEU A 701 -22.12 16.40 8.52
N ALA A 702 -23.26 15.91 8.01
CA ALA A 702 -23.35 14.53 7.51
C ALA A 702 -22.38 14.27 6.35
N MET A 703 -22.30 15.20 5.39
CA MET A 703 -21.34 15.14 4.28
C MET A 703 -19.88 15.24 4.75
N SER A 704 -19.60 16.10 5.74
CA SER A 704 -18.26 16.24 6.32
C SER A 704 -17.82 14.96 7.05
N LYS A 705 -18.74 14.30 7.78
CA LYS A 705 -18.48 13.01 8.43
C LYS A 705 -18.15 11.91 7.42
N HIS A 706 -18.91 11.84 6.32
CA HIS A 706 -18.62 10.90 5.22
C HIS A 706 -17.25 11.17 4.59
N THR A 707 -16.94 12.44 4.31
CA THR A 707 -15.64 12.87 3.77
C THR A 707 -14.48 12.50 4.71
N LEU A 708 -14.66 12.68 6.03
CA LEU A 708 -13.67 12.32 7.04
C LEU A 708 -13.43 10.81 7.08
N ASP A 709 -14.49 9.99 7.14
CA ASP A 709 -14.36 8.53 7.21
C ASP A 709 -13.63 7.95 5.99
N TYR A 710 -14.12 8.27 4.78
CA TYR A 710 -13.50 7.79 3.54
C TYR A 710 -12.12 8.41 3.31
N GLY A 711 -11.89 9.66 3.72
CA GLY A 711 -10.59 10.29 3.55
C GLY A 711 -9.52 9.73 4.49
N VAL A 712 -9.86 9.39 5.74
CA VAL A 712 -8.95 8.69 6.66
C VAL A 712 -8.66 7.27 6.16
N ARG A 713 -9.67 6.53 5.70
CA ARG A 713 -9.49 5.22 5.06
C ARG A 713 -8.61 5.33 3.82
N ALA A 714 -8.79 6.34 2.97
CA ALA A 714 -7.97 6.58 1.78
C ALA A 714 -6.48 6.82 2.13
N ARG A 715 -6.18 7.48 3.26
CA ARG A 715 -4.79 7.70 3.75
C ARG A 715 -4.07 6.39 4.15
N GLN A 716 -4.82 5.31 4.39
CA GLN A 716 -4.25 4.00 4.70
C GLN A 716 -3.67 3.31 3.45
N PHE A 717 -4.02 3.74 2.23
CA PHE A 717 -3.48 3.14 1.02
C PHE A 717 -2.12 3.72 0.62
N ASP A 718 -1.18 2.86 0.22
CA ASP A 718 0.05 3.27 -0.47
C ASP A 718 -0.13 3.10 -1.98
N THR A 719 -0.28 4.24 -2.68
CA THR A 719 -0.51 4.26 -4.12
C THR A 719 0.78 4.24 -4.96
N SER A 720 1.96 4.15 -4.33
CA SER A 720 3.25 4.35 -5.01
C SER A 720 3.52 3.35 -6.13
N ASP A 721 3.00 2.12 -5.98
CA ASP A 721 3.25 1.02 -6.90
C ASP A 721 1.98 0.54 -7.67
N PHE A 722 0.88 1.32 -7.60
CA PHE A 722 -0.36 1.01 -8.34
C PHE A 722 -0.17 1.23 -9.84
N GLN A 723 -0.68 0.31 -10.64
CA GLN A 723 -0.60 0.37 -12.10
C GLN A 723 -1.67 1.30 -12.67
N ASP A 724 -2.88 1.30 -12.10
CA ASP A 724 -3.97 2.17 -12.53
C ASP A 724 -3.80 3.59 -11.98
N GLN A 725 -3.33 4.49 -12.84
CA GLN A 725 -3.14 5.90 -12.50
C GLN A 725 -4.43 6.61 -12.08
N SER A 726 -5.60 6.14 -12.52
CA SER A 726 -6.89 6.73 -12.13
C SER A 726 -7.21 6.44 -10.67
N VAL A 727 -6.97 5.21 -10.21
CA VAL A 727 -7.14 4.80 -8.80
C VAL A 727 -6.22 5.62 -7.90
N THR A 728 -4.93 5.72 -8.29
CA THR A 728 -3.95 6.54 -7.57
C THR A 728 -4.39 7.99 -7.45
N ARG A 729 -4.89 8.58 -8.55
CA ARG A 729 -5.34 9.98 -8.55
C ARG A 729 -6.57 10.18 -7.67
N ILE A 730 -7.55 9.28 -7.73
CA ILE A 730 -8.77 9.35 -6.91
C ILE A 730 -8.40 9.23 -5.42
N LEU A 731 -7.60 8.25 -5.03
CA LEU A 731 -7.18 8.05 -3.64
C LEU A 731 -6.39 9.25 -3.09
N LYS A 732 -5.45 9.80 -3.88
CA LYS A 732 -4.71 11.02 -3.49
C LYS A 732 -5.67 12.18 -3.22
N LYS A 733 -6.72 12.35 -4.04
CA LYS A 733 -7.70 13.42 -3.84
C LYS A 733 -8.62 13.13 -2.64
N LEU A 734 -9.09 11.90 -2.46
CA LEU A 734 -9.89 11.50 -1.30
C LEU A 734 -9.12 11.64 0.01
N SER A 735 -7.81 11.45 0.00
CA SER A 735 -6.96 11.63 1.19
C SER A 735 -6.90 13.08 1.71
N ILE A 736 -7.34 14.05 0.89
CA ILE A 736 -7.48 15.46 1.25
C ILE A 736 -8.91 15.66 1.77
N ILE A 737 -9.03 15.78 3.09
CA ILE A 737 -10.29 15.81 3.84
C ILE A 737 -10.83 17.25 3.96
N GLU A 738 -10.00 18.23 3.59
CA GLU A 738 -10.32 19.66 3.64
C GLU A 738 -10.75 20.09 5.06
N ARG A 739 -11.78 20.95 5.17
CA ARG A 739 -12.29 21.45 6.47
C ARG A 739 -12.81 20.35 7.39
N ALA A 740 -13.21 19.19 6.86
CA ALA A 740 -13.74 18.09 7.68
C ALA A 740 -12.68 17.44 8.58
N ALA A 741 -11.40 17.80 8.41
CA ALA A 741 -10.32 17.41 9.32
C ALA A 741 -10.40 18.13 10.68
N LEU A 742 -11.11 19.26 10.77
CA LEU A 742 -11.30 19.99 12.03
C LEU A 742 -12.10 19.16 13.05
N PRO A 743 -11.82 19.33 14.35
CA PRO A 743 -12.72 18.87 15.42
C PRO A 743 -14.16 19.33 15.19
N GLN A 744 -15.14 18.54 15.65
CA GLN A 744 -16.55 18.78 15.34
C GLN A 744 -17.03 20.18 15.78
N ASP A 745 -16.63 20.63 16.97
CA ASP A 745 -16.95 21.95 17.52
C ASP A 745 -16.36 23.08 16.67
N GLU A 746 -15.10 22.95 16.26
CA GLU A 746 -14.44 23.92 15.38
C GLU A 746 -14.99 23.89 13.94
N LEU A 747 -15.44 22.74 13.45
CA LEU A 747 -16.10 22.61 12.15
C LEU A 747 -17.47 23.28 12.14
N GLU A 748 -18.25 23.11 13.22
CA GLU A 748 -19.52 23.80 13.43
C GLU A 748 -19.31 25.33 13.50
N GLU A 749 -18.28 25.78 14.23
CA GLU A 749 -17.86 27.19 14.27
C GLU A 749 -17.48 27.69 12.87
N TYR A 750 -16.63 26.96 12.15
CA TYR A 750 -16.17 27.30 10.80
C TYR A 750 -17.34 27.49 9.82
N ASN A 751 -18.28 26.55 9.80
CA ASN A 751 -19.43 26.58 8.91
C ASN A 751 -20.40 27.71 9.27
N THR A 752 -20.58 27.98 10.56
CA THR A 752 -21.41 29.08 11.05
C THR A 752 -20.80 30.43 10.68
N LEU A 753 -19.50 30.62 10.93
CA LEU A 753 -18.76 31.83 10.56
C LEU A 753 -18.86 32.12 9.06
N LEU A 754 -18.68 31.11 8.21
CA LEU A 754 -18.78 31.28 6.76
C LEU A 754 -20.19 31.73 6.34
N SER A 755 -21.22 31.07 6.86
CA SER A 755 -22.63 31.40 6.57
C SER A 755 -23.01 32.79 7.08
N ASP A 756 -22.53 33.19 8.25
CA ASP A 756 -22.78 34.50 8.84
C ASP A 756 -22.11 35.62 8.03
N MET A 757 -20.86 35.41 7.61
CA MET A 757 -20.15 36.36 6.75
C MET A 757 -20.87 36.57 5.41
N GLU A 758 -21.33 35.50 4.76
CA GLU A 758 -22.14 35.56 3.53
C GLU A 758 -23.46 36.30 3.74
N THR A 759 -24.11 36.06 4.88
CA THR A 759 -25.39 36.68 5.24
C THR A 759 -25.21 38.19 5.46
N VAL A 760 -24.23 38.60 6.27
CA VAL A 760 -23.91 40.01 6.56
C VAL A 760 -23.66 40.79 5.27
N TYR A 761 -22.96 40.19 4.31
CA TYR A 761 -22.77 40.78 3.00
C TYR A 761 -24.09 40.91 2.21
N SER A 762 -24.89 39.84 2.18
CA SER A 762 -26.09 39.75 1.33
C SER A 762 -27.22 40.67 1.78
N VAL A 763 -27.36 40.91 3.08
CA VAL A 763 -28.45 41.75 3.64
C VAL A 763 -28.03 43.21 3.88
N ALA A 764 -26.78 43.58 3.62
CA ALA A 764 -26.28 44.93 3.86
C ALA A 764 -27.02 45.98 3.02
N LYS A 765 -27.31 47.14 3.63
CA LYS A 765 -27.98 48.29 3.01
C LYS A 765 -27.29 49.58 3.44
N VAL A 766 -27.24 50.57 2.54
CA VAL A 766 -26.63 51.87 2.77
C VAL A 766 -27.70 52.94 2.84
N CYS A 767 -27.83 53.61 3.99
CA CYS A 767 -28.90 54.57 4.23
C CYS A 767 -28.42 56.02 4.07
N ARG A 768 -29.22 56.86 3.41
CA ARG A 768 -29.05 58.33 3.37
C ARG A 768 -29.59 58.96 4.66
N GLU A 769 -29.24 60.23 4.91
CA GLU A 769 -29.68 60.99 6.10
C GLU A 769 -31.22 61.05 6.26
N ASN A 770 -31.95 60.98 5.14
CA ASN A 770 -33.40 60.93 5.09
C ASN A 770 -34.01 59.53 5.38
N LYS A 771 -33.22 58.57 5.87
CA LYS A 771 -33.58 57.18 6.15
C LYS A 771 -33.97 56.32 4.93
N THR A 772 -33.71 56.77 3.69
CA THR A 772 -33.86 55.91 2.52
C THR A 772 -32.65 54.98 2.41
N CYS A 773 -32.86 53.65 2.41
CA CYS A 773 -31.79 52.65 2.40
C CYS A 773 -31.71 51.92 1.06
N HIS A 774 -30.50 51.88 0.50
CA HIS A 774 -30.17 51.32 -0.81
C HIS A 774 -29.43 49.98 -0.64
N PRO A 775 -30.01 48.83 -1.05
CA PRO A 775 -29.27 47.57 -1.21
C PRO A 775 -28.23 47.63 -2.35
N LEU A 776 -27.35 46.63 -2.42
CA LEU A 776 -26.32 46.55 -3.46
C LEU A 776 -26.89 46.44 -4.88
N ASP A 777 -27.88 45.57 -5.10
CA ASP A 777 -28.54 45.33 -6.39
C ASP A 777 -30.06 45.49 -6.23
N PRO A 778 -30.74 46.34 -7.04
CA PRO A 778 -30.18 47.14 -8.14
C PRO A 778 -29.60 48.50 -7.70
N ASP A 779 -30.07 49.06 -6.58
CA ASP A 779 -29.93 50.50 -6.28
C ASP A 779 -28.49 51.05 -6.31
N LEU A 780 -27.58 50.55 -5.47
CA LEU A 780 -26.20 51.06 -5.45
C LEU A 780 -25.45 50.74 -6.74
N THR A 781 -25.74 49.60 -7.38
CA THR A 781 -25.12 49.21 -8.66
C THR A 781 -25.58 50.13 -9.79
N ASP A 782 -26.85 50.53 -9.81
CA ASP A 782 -27.41 51.47 -10.77
C ASP A 782 -26.85 52.88 -10.57
N ILE A 783 -26.67 53.32 -9.32
CA ILE A 783 -26.00 54.59 -9.01
C ILE A 783 -24.57 54.58 -9.56
N MET A 784 -23.79 53.52 -9.26
CA MET A 784 -22.42 53.40 -9.77
C MET A 784 -22.39 53.36 -11.31
N ALA A 785 -23.34 52.71 -11.95
CA ALA A 785 -23.37 52.57 -13.41
C ALA A 785 -23.75 53.88 -14.13
N THR A 786 -24.73 54.62 -13.60
CA THR A 786 -25.37 55.74 -14.32
C THR A 786 -24.96 57.12 -13.84
N SER A 787 -24.65 57.29 -12.55
CA SER A 787 -24.27 58.59 -12.01
C SER A 787 -22.87 59.00 -12.50
N ARG A 788 -22.66 60.30 -12.61
CA ARG A 788 -21.38 60.95 -12.96
C ARG A 788 -21.06 62.07 -11.98
N ASP A 789 -21.75 62.10 -10.84
CA ASP A 789 -21.53 63.04 -9.75
C ASP A 789 -20.49 62.46 -8.79
N TYR A 790 -19.47 63.25 -8.43
CA TYR A 790 -18.35 62.77 -7.62
C TYR A 790 -18.79 62.35 -6.22
N ASP A 791 -19.59 63.20 -5.56
CA ASP A 791 -20.00 63.02 -4.17
C ASP A 791 -21.02 61.87 -4.03
N GLU A 792 -21.92 61.72 -5.00
CA GLU A 792 -22.87 60.60 -5.02
C GLU A 792 -22.17 59.26 -5.20
N LEU A 793 -21.17 59.19 -6.09
CA LEU A 793 -20.34 57.99 -6.27
C LEU A 793 -19.52 57.71 -5.01
N LEU A 794 -19.02 58.75 -4.33
CA LEU A 794 -18.24 58.62 -3.09
C LEU A 794 -19.12 58.07 -1.95
N PHE A 795 -20.34 58.59 -1.82
CA PHE A 795 -21.34 58.11 -0.87
C PHE A 795 -21.62 56.62 -1.07
N ALA A 796 -21.92 56.20 -2.30
CA ALA A 796 -22.22 54.80 -2.61
C ALA A 796 -21.00 53.89 -2.32
N TRP A 797 -19.82 54.30 -2.76
CA TRP A 797 -18.58 53.54 -2.63
C TRP A 797 -18.14 53.35 -1.17
N LYS A 798 -18.18 54.42 -0.38
CA LYS A 798 -17.77 54.41 1.04
C LYS A 798 -18.84 53.71 1.88
N GLY A 799 -20.10 54.08 1.69
CA GLY A 799 -21.22 53.51 2.44
C GLY A 799 -21.30 51.99 2.32
N TRP A 800 -21.08 51.44 1.13
CA TRP A 800 -21.09 49.99 0.93
C TRP A 800 -19.99 49.27 1.74
N ARG A 801 -18.77 49.80 1.73
CA ARG A 801 -17.62 49.19 2.44
C ARG A 801 -17.78 49.28 3.95
N ASP A 802 -18.35 50.36 4.44
CA ASP A 802 -18.60 50.55 5.87
C ASP A 802 -19.77 49.66 6.36
N ALA A 803 -20.81 49.48 5.52
CA ALA A 803 -21.97 48.67 5.85
C ALA A 803 -21.71 47.15 5.79
N SER A 804 -20.80 46.71 4.92
CA SER A 804 -20.44 45.30 4.71
C SER A 804 -19.05 44.96 5.26
N GLY A 805 -17.99 45.40 4.59
CA GLY A 805 -16.60 45.07 4.87
C GLY A 805 -16.20 45.30 6.33
N LYS A 806 -16.40 46.51 6.88
CA LYS A 806 -16.00 46.85 8.26
C LYS A 806 -16.54 45.87 9.31
N LYS A 807 -17.76 45.35 9.13
CA LYS A 807 -18.39 44.38 10.07
C LYS A 807 -17.81 42.98 10.00
N LEU A 808 -17.20 42.61 8.87
CA LEU A 808 -16.69 41.26 8.61
C LEU A 808 -15.27 41.03 9.15
N ARG A 809 -14.57 42.09 9.57
CA ARG A 809 -13.15 42.04 9.95
C ARG A 809 -12.85 40.98 11.00
N GLU A 810 -13.57 40.99 12.13
CA GLU A 810 -13.30 40.06 13.24
C GLU A 810 -13.67 38.61 12.88
N SER A 811 -14.80 38.39 12.19
CA SER A 811 -15.18 37.07 11.69
C SER A 811 -14.15 36.51 10.71
N TYR A 812 -13.60 37.37 9.84
CA TYR A 812 -12.60 36.94 8.85
C TYR A 812 -11.29 36.51 9.48
N LYS A 813 -10.83 37.21 10.53
CA LYS A 813 -9.63 36.80 11.30
C LYS A 813 -9.78 35.39 11.85
N ARG A 814 -10.89 35.13 12.56
CA ARG A 814 -11.18 33.81 13.13
C ARG A 814 -11.30 32.74 12.05
N TYR A 815 -11.91 33.09 10.93
CA TYR A 815 -11.98 32.22 9.75
C TYR A 815 -10.59 31.84 9.21
N VAL A 816 -9.66 32.80 9.10
CA VAL A 816 -8.28 32.54 8.63
C VAL A 816 -7.55 31.55 9.54
N GLU A 817 -7.70 31.68 10.86
CA GLU A 817 -7.12 30.74 11.84
C GLU A 817 -7.62 29.30 11.62
N LEU A 818 -8.94 29.12 11.54
CA LEU A 818 -9.55 27.80 11.35
C LEU A 818 -9.22 27.21 9.98
N SER A 819 -9.20 28.02 8.91
CA SER A 819 -8.78 27.59 7.57
C SER A 819 -7.33 27.10 7.55
N ASN A 820 -6.42 27.82 8.19
CA ASN A 820 -5.01 27.41 8.27
C ASN A 820 -4.85 26.13 9.10
N LYS A 821 -5.58 26.01 10.22
CA LYS A 821 -5.59 24.78 11.02
C LYS A 821 -6.07 23.58 10.19
N ALA A 822 -7.15 23.73 9.43
CA ALA A 822 -7.64 22.69 8.53
C ALA A 822 -6.60 22.31 7.46
N ALA A 823 -5.91 23.28 6.87
CA ALA A 823 -4.87 23.02 5.87
C ALA A 823 -3.69 22.22 6.46
N VAL A 824 -3.25 22.57 7.67
CA VAL A 824 -2.17 21.85 8.39
C VAL A 824 -2.56 20.41 8.69
N LEU A 825 -3.79 20.15 9.11
CA LEU A 825 -4.31 18.79 9.33
C LEU A 825 -4.38 17.94 8.04
N ASN A 826 -4.32 18.60 6.87
CA ASN A 826 -4.24 17.98 5.56
C ASN A 826 -2.82 17.90 4.98
N GLY A 827 -1.79 18.24 5.76
CA GLY A 827 -0.39 18.18 5.34
C GLY A 827 0.08 19.35 4.48
N TYR A 828 -0.70 20.44 4.41
CA TYR A 828 -0.29 21.68 3.76
C TYR A 828 0.25 22.69 4.78
N ARG A 829 1.14 23.58 4.35
CA ARG A 829 1.68 24.63 5.22
C ARG A 829 0.60 25.61 5.70
N ASP A 830 -0.29 26.00 4.80
CA ASP A 830 -1.34 26.99 5.00
C ASP A 830 -2.45 26.79 3.96
N ASN A 831 -3.59 27.47 4.14
CA ASN A 831 -4.73 27.33 3.23
C ASN A 831 -4.43 27.86 1.81
N GLY A 832 -3.53 28.84 1.68
CA GLY A 832 -3.07 29.32 0.37
C GLY A 832 -2.30 28.24 -0.40
N ALA A 833 -1.43 27.49 0.28
CA ALA A 833 -0.68 26.37 -0.31
C ALA A 833 -1.62 25.26 -0.81
N TYR A 834 -2.67 24.94 -0.03
CA TYR A 834 -3.72 24.01 -0.46
C TYR A 834 -4.46 24.52 -1.71
N TRP A 835 -4.81 25.80 -1.77
CA TRP A 835 -5.50 26.37 -2.94
C TRP A 835 -4.67 26.32 -4.21
N ARG A 836 -3.36 26.61 -4.11
CA ARG A 836 -2.44 26.52 -5.25
C ARG A 836 -2.23 25.08 -5.70
N SER A 837 -2.30 24.10 -4.79
CA SER A 837 -2.13 22.68 -5.14
C SER A 837 -3.22 22.15 -6.09
N LEU A 838 -4.40 22.79 -6.12
CA LEU A 838 -5.48 22.48 -7.06
C LEU A 838 -5.09 22.71 -8.53
N TYR A 839 -4.09 23.56 -8.77
CA TYR A 839 -3.54 23.85 -10.10
C TYR A 839 -2.38 22.93 -10.49
N GLU A 840 -1.98 21.98 -9.62
CA GLU A 840 -1.04 20.89 -9.94
C GLU A 840 0.27 21.36 -10.61
N THR A 841 0.72 22.58 -10.29
CA THR A 841 1.99 23.14 -10.77
C THR A 841 2.75 23.78 -9.60
N PRO A 842 4.03 23.45 -9.41
CA PRO A 842 4.82 24.01 -8.31
C PRO A 842 5.12 25.50 -8.52
N THR A 843 5.11 25.99 -9.76
CA THR A 843 5.49 27.36 -10.16
C THR A 843 4.29 28.27 -10.40
N PHE A 844 3.16 28.00 -9.75
CA PHE A 844 1.89 28.64 -10.10
C PHE A 844 1.91 30.16 -9.92
N GLU A 845 2.56 30.67 -8.87
CA GLU A 845 2.66 32.11 -8.63
C GLU A 845 3.53 32.80 -9.69
N GLU A 846 4.67 32.20 -10.07
CA GLU A 846 5.54 32.73 -11.11
C GLU A 846 4.87 32.70 -12.49
N ASP A 847 4.13 31.63 -12.78
CA ASP A 847 3.39 31.50 -14.04
C ASP A 847 2.34 32.62 -14.19
N LEU A 848 1.64 32.96 -13.11
CA LEU A 848 0.64 34.04 -13.11
C LEU A 848 1.26 35.44 -13.24
N GLU A 849 2.37 35.71 -12.52
CA GLU A 849 3.07 37.00 -12.65
C GLU A 849 3.59 37.17 -14.09
N ARG A 850 4.19 36.12 -14.68
CA ARG A 850 4.64 36.14 -16.08
C ARG A 850 3.49 36.43 -17.06
N LEU A 851 2.34 35.80 -16.88
CA LEU A 851 1.15 36.08 -17.70
C LEU A 851 0.67 37.53 -17.53
N TYR A 852 0.70 38.06 -16.32
CA TYR A 852 0.34 39.45 -16.07
C TYR A 852 1.33 40.43 -16.71
N GLU A 853 2.64 40.20 -16.60
CA GLU A 853 3.68 41.03 -17.23
C GLU A 853 3.53 41.12 -18.75
N GLN A 854 3.15 40.00 -19.41
CA GLN A 854 2.85 39.99 -20.84
C GLN A 854 1.65 40.88 -21.21
N LEU A 855 0.67 40.98 -20.31
CA LEU A 855 -0.58 41.74 -20.50
C LEU A 855 -0.45 43.20 -20.04
N GLN A 856 0.56 43.50 -19.22
CA GLN A 856 0.77 44.80 -18.60
C GLN A 856 0.85 45.96 -19.61
N PRO A 857 1.53 45.86 -20.77
CA PRO A 857 1.60 46.97 -21.72
C PRO A 857 0.22 47.42 -22.23
N LEU A 858 -0.69 46.47 -22.49
CA LEU A 858 -2.06 46.74 -22.93
C LEU A 858 -2.85 47.43 -21.81
N TYR A 859 -2.72 46.93 -20.58
CA TYR A 859 -3.38 47.54 -19.42
C TYR A 859 -2.90 48.98 -19.17
N LEU A 860 -1.59 49.24 -19.22
CA LEU A 860 -1.02 50.59 -18.99
C LEU A 860 -1.49 51.59 -20.04
N ASN A 861 -1.59 51.18 -21.30
CA ASN A 861 -2.10 52.04 -22.38
C ASN A 861 -3.60 52.33 -22.21
N LEU A 862 -4.40 51.33 -21.84
CA LEU A 862 -5.81 51.50 -21.55
C LEU A 862 -6.02 52.42 -20.33
N HIS A 863 -5.26 52.22 -19.27
CA HIS A 863 -5.32 53.02 -18.04
C HIS A 863 -5.01 54.49 -18.30
N ALA A 864 -3.91 54.79 -19.01
CA ALA A 864 -3.53 56.16 -19.34
C ALA A 864 -4.63 56.89 -20.14
N TYR A 865 -5.22 56.21 -21.13
CA TYR A 865 -6.31 56.76 -21.94
C TYR A 865 -7.56 57.05 -21.11
N VAL A 866 -7.98 56.09 -20.27
CA VAL A 866 -9.15 56.24 -19.37
C VAL A 866 -8.89 57.37 -18.35
N ARG A 867 -7.68 57.46 -17.79
CA ARG A 867 -7.30 58.51 -16.85
C ARG A 867 -7.44 59.90 -17.46
N ARG A 868 -6.99 60.10 -18.71
CA ARG A 868 -7.19 61.38 -19.43
C ARG A 868 -8.68 61.70 -19.57
N ALA A 869 -9.49 60.72 -19.98
CA ALA A 869 -10.93 60.94 -20.18
C ALA A 869 -11.62 61.34 -18.86
N LEU A 870 -11.26 60.71 -17.75
CA LEU A 870 -11.76 61.07 -16.43
C LEU A 870 -11.25 62.45 -15.98
N TYR A 871 -9.98 62.78 -16.26
CA TYR A 871 -9.43 64.12 -16.02
C TYR A 871 -10.22 65.20 -16.76
N LYS A 872 -10.58 64.96 -18.01
CA LYS A 872 -11.40 65.90 -18.81
C LYS A 872 -12.81 66.11 -18.21
N LYS A 873 -13.36 65.10 -17.54
CA LYS A 873 -14.71 65.15 -16.96
C LYS A 873 -14.72 65.77 -15.55
N TYR A 874 -13.79 65.39 -14.68
CA TYR A 874 -13.80 65.74 -13.25
C TYR A 874 -12.76 66.82 -12.87
N GLY A 875 -11.82 67.15 -13.76
CA GLY A 875 -10.82 68.19 -13.51
C GLY A 875 -9.65 67.76 -12.61
N ALA A 876 -8.70 68.68 -12.43
CA ALA A 876 -7.42 68.43 -11.77
C ALA A 876 -7.51 68.22 -10.25
N GLU A 877 -8.58 68.71 -9.61
CA GLU A 877 -8.82 68.52 -8.17
C GLU A 877 -9.13 67.06 -7.82
N HIS A 878 -9.75 66.33 -8.75
CA HIS A 878 -10.24 64.97 -8.51
C HIS A 878 -9.46 63.89 -9.25
N VAL A 879 -8.72 64.23 -10.31
CA VAL A 879 -7.90 63.29 -11.09
C VAL A 879 -6.57 63.97 -11.46
N ASN A 880 -5.45 63.27 -11.35
CA ASN A 880 -4.14 63.75 -11.79
C ASN A 880 -3.60 62.84 -12.92
N LEU A 881 -3.11 63.45 -14.00
CA LEU A 881 -2.62 62.76 -15.21
C LEU A 881 -1.38 61.89 -15.00
N LYS A 882 -0.68 62.02 -13.86
CA LYS A 882 0.50 61.21 -13.49
C LYS A 882 0.27 60.32 -12.26
N ALA A 883 -0.94 60.33 -11.72
CA ALA A 883 -1.29 59.64 -10.48
C ALA A 883 -2.28 58.48 -10.72
N PRO A 884 -2.54 57.67 -9.68
CA PRO A 884 -3.59 56.65 -9.67
C PRO A 884 -5.02 57.22 -9.82
N ILE A 885 -5.95 56.41 -10.32
CA ILE A 885 -7.36 56.80 -10.49
C ILE A 885 -8.16 56.51 -9.20
N PRO A 886 -8.97 57.45 -8.68
CA PRO A 886 -9.89 57.16 -7.58
C PRO A 886 -10.92 56.08 -7.93
N ALA A 887 -10.96 54.99 -7.17
CA ALA A 887 -11.69 53.77 -7.56
C ALA A 887 -13.20 53.96 -7.86
N HIS A 888 -13.88 54.87 -7.16
CA HIS A 888 -15.32 55.14 -7.36
C HIS A 888 -15.71 55.73 -8.72
N LEU A 889 -14.76 56.28 -9.50
CA LEU A 889 -15.06 56.94 -10.78
C LEU A 889 -15.22 55.98 -11.97
N LEU A 890 -14.96 54.68 -11.76
CA LEU A 890 -14.87 53.68 -12.83
C LEU A 890 -16.18 52.94 -13.10
N GLY A 891 -17.30 53.45 -12.60
CA GLY A 891 -18.64 52.96 -12.93
C GLY A 891 -19.03 51.61 -12.32
N ASN A 892 -18.21 51.04 -11.43
CA ASN A 892 -18.42 49.75 -10.79
C ASN A 892 -18.00 49.80 -9.30
N MET A 893 -18.79 49.18 -8.41
CA MET A 893 -18.56 49.21 -6.94
C MET A 893 -17.14 48.79 -6.50
N TRP A 894 -16.53 47.85 -7.23
CA TRP A 894 -15.19 47.34 -6.95
C TRP A 894 -14.12 47.86 -7.89
N ALA A 895 -14.51 48.60 -8.94
CA ALA A 895 -13.66 49.03 -10.05
C ALA A 895 -13.01 47.86 -10.83
N GLN A 896 -13.69 46.71 -10.86
CA GLN A 896 -13.20 45.50 -11.56
C GLN A 896 -13.54 45.48 -13.06
N SER A 897 -14.54 46.27 -13.48
CA SER A 897 -14.99 46.40 -14.86
C SER A 897 -15.29 47.87 -15.09
N TRP A 898 -14.83 48.41 -16.21
CA TRP A 898 -14.90 49.83 -16.58
C TRP A 898 -15.92 50.06 -17.72
N SER A 899 -16.72 49.05 -18.04
CA SER A 899 -17.70 49.09 -19.15
C SER A 899 -18.73 50.20 -18.98
N ASN A 900 -19.11 50.50 -17.74
CA ASN A 900 -20.14 51.49 -17.43
C ASN A 900 -19.72 52.95 -17.71
N ILE A 901 -18.44 53.20 -17.96
CA ILE A 901 -17.92 54.52 -18.37
C ILE A 901 -17.61 54.59 -19.87
N PHE A 902 -18.04 53.60 -20.67
CA PHE A 902 -17.79 53.54 -22.10
C PHE A 902 -18.23 54.82 -22.85
N ASP A 903 -19.30 55.46 -22.40
CA ASP A 903 -19.78 56.75 -22.93
C ASP A 903 -18.76 57.89 -22.81
N LEU A 904 -17.89 57.85 -21.80
CA LEU A 904 -16.84 58.86 -21.58
C LEU A 904 -15.58 58.59 -22.40
N VAL A 905 -15.35 57.33 -22.79
CA VAL A 905 -14.08 56.85 -23.36
C VAL A 905 -14.20 56.35 -24.79
N ILE A 906 -15.39 56.45 -25.40
CA ILE A 906 -15.65 55.97 -26.77
C ILE A 906 -14.66 56.60 -27.78
N PRO A 907 -13.87 55.77 -28.50
CA PRO A 907 -12.92 56.24 -29.51
C PRO A 907 -13.54 57.06 -30.65
N PHE A 908 -14.66 56.57 -31.20
CA PHE A 908 -15.37 57.19 -32.31
C PHE A 908 -16.85 57.42 -31.93
N PRO A 909 -17.20 58.60 -31.37
CA PRO A 909 -18.55 58.91 -30.89
C PRO A 909 -19.62 58.96 -31.98
N ASP A 910 -19.21 59.32 -33.20
CA ASP A 910 -20.09 59.46 -34.38
C ASP A 910 -20.38 58.12 -35.08
N ALA A 911 -19.70 57.04 -34.68
CA ALA A 911 -19.95 55.69 -35.14
C ALA A 911 -21.07 55.03 -34.33
N THR A 912 -21.74 54.05 -34.92
CA THR A 912 -22.89 53.36 -34.33
C THR A 912 -22.55 52.68 -32.98
N LYS A 913 -23.45 52.82 -32.00
CA LYS A 913 -23.32 52.23 -30.66
C LYS A 913 -23.48 50.69 -30.65
N VAL A 914 -22.67 50.03 -29.82
CA VAL A 914 -22.53 48.56 -29.67
C VAL A 914 -23.67 47.90 -28.85
N ASP A 915 -24.60 48.67 -28.26
CA ASP A 915 -25.61 48.14 -27.33
C ASP A 915 -26.88 47.61 -28.02
N ALA A 916 -27.05 46.28 -28.03
CA ALA A 916 -28.24 45.60 -28.55
C ALA A 916 -29.42 45.53 -27.56
N THR A 917 -29.24 45.93 -26.30
CA THR A 917 -30.26 45.84 -25.24
C THR A 917 -31.58 46.53 -25.61
N PRO A 918 -31.59 47.74 -26.20
CA PRO A 918 -32.84 48.38 -26.63
C PRO A 918 -33.58 47.57 -27.71
N ALA A 919 -32.84 46.92 -28.62
CA ALA A 919 -33.42 46.07 -29.66
C ALA A 919 -33.99 44.77 -29.07
N MET A 920 -33.29 44.14 -28.12
CA MET A 920 -33.78 42.96 -27.40
C MET A 920 -35.05 43.25 -26.60
N LYS A 921 -35.09 44.38 -25.88
CA LYS A 921 -36.30 44.84 -25.16
C LYS A 921 -37.46 45.08 -26.12
N LYS A 922 -37.22 45.74 -27.27
CA LYS A 922 -38.24 45.99 -28.31
C LYS A 922 -38.79 44.68 -28.92
N GLN A 923 -37.96 43.64 -29.00
CA GLN A 923 -38.35 42.31 -29.49
C GLN A 923 -38.96 41.39 -28.41
N GLY A 924 -39.21 41.91 -27.19
CA GLY A 924 -39.86 41.16 -26.11
C GLY A 924 -39.02 39.98 -25.58
N TRP A 925 -37.69 40.10 -25.55
CA TRP A 925 -36.84 39.04 -25.01
C TRP A 925 -37.07 38.84 -23.51
N THR A 926 -37.36 37.60 -23.12
CA THR A 926 -37.47 37.16 -21.71
C THR A 926 -36.17 36.47 -21.27
N PRO A 927 -35.87 36.42 -19.95
CA PRO A 927 -34.76 35.64 -19.42
C PRO A 927 -34.79 34.17 -19.90
N LYS A 928 -35.97 33.53 -19.89
CA LYS A 928 -36.14 32.16 -20.41
C LYS A 928 -35.72 32.03 -21.87
N ARG A 929 -36.15 32.96 -22.74
CA ARG A 929 -35.77 32.97 -24.16
C ARG A 929 -34.24 33.10 -24.33
N MET A 930 -33.58 33.89 -23.49
CA MET A 930 -32.11 34.03 -23.54
C MET A 930 -31.40 32.69 -23.23
N PHE A 931 -31.91 31.89 -22.29
CA PHE A 931 -31.40 30.54 -22.02
C PHE A 931 -31.69 29.57 -23.17
N GLU A 932 -32.88 29.63 -23.78
CA GLU A 932 -33.25 28.79 -24.93
C GLU A 932 -32.35 29.05 -26.15
N GLU A 933 -32.05 30.31 -26.46
CA GLU A 933 -31.11 30.65 -27.54
C GLU A 933 -29.69 30.19 -27.21
N SER A 934 -29.30 30.20 -25.93
CA SER A 934 -28.02 29.65 -25.50
C SER A 934 -27.96 28.14 -25.71
N ASP A 935 -29.00 27.39 -25.33
CA ASP A 935 -29.09 25.93 -25.54
C ASP A 935 -29.03 25.57 -27.04
N ARG A 936 -29.70 26.37 -27.89
CA ARG A 936 -29.59 26.25 -29.35
C ARG A 936 -28.17 26.45 -29.86
N PHE A 937 -27.42 27.39 -29.27
CA PHE A 937 -26.02 27.59 -29.63
C PHE A 937 -25.19 26.34 -29.31
N PHE A 938 -25.32 25.76 -28.11
CA PHE A 938 -24.57 24.55 -27.73
C PHE A 938 -24.93 23.34 -28.60
N THR A 939 -26.22 23.11 -28.81
CA THR A 939 -26.69 22.00 -29.66
C THR A 939 -26.25 22.17 -31.12
N SER A 940 -26.13 23.41 -31.62
CA SER A 940 -25.57 23.68 -32.95
C SER A 940 -24.12 23.23 -33.10
N LEU A 941 -23.35 23.17 -32.01
CA LEU A 941 -21.97 22.66 -32.00
C LEU A 941 -21.91 21.13 -31.88
N GLY A 942 -23.04 20.45 -31.69
CA GLY A 942 -23.08 18.99 -31.47
C GLY A 942 -22.93 18.58 -30.00
N LEU A 943 -23.15 19.50 -29.07
CA LEU A 943 -23.18 19.24 -27.64
C LEU A 943 -24.58 18.77 -27.20
N ILE A 944 -24.65 18.13 -26.03
CA ILE A 944 -25.89 17.56 -25.48
C ILE A 944 -26.86 18.71 -25.12
N PRO A 945 -28.17 18.60 -25.41
CA PRO A 945 -29.15 19.60 -24.97
C PRO A 945 -29.37 19.60 -23.46
N MET A 946 -29.88 20.71 -22.92
CA MET A 946 -30.26 20.79 -21.50
C MET A 946 -31.34 19.76 -21.13
N PRO A 947 -31.21 19.09 -19.96
CA PRO A 947 -32.24 18.16 -19.48
C PRO A 947 -33.52 18.89 -19.06
N GLN A 948 -34.65 18.18 -19.01
CA GLN A 948 -35.95 18.77 -18.67
C GLN A 948 -35.96 19.29 -17.21
N GLU A 949 -35.31 18.58 -16.31
CA GLU A 949 -35.17 18.93 -14.90
C GLU A 949 -34.53 20.31 -14.71
N PHE A 950 -33.62 20.71 -15.59
CA PHE A 950 -33.01 22.04 -15.57
C PHE A 950 -34.06 23.13 -15.76
N TRP A 951 -34.95 22.97 -16.74
CA TRP A 951 -36.00 23.95 -17.04
C TRP A 951 -37.07 24.01 -15.96
N ASP A 952 -37.40 22.86 -15.35
CA ASP A 952 -38.47 22.75 -14.37
C ASP A 952 -38.06 23.21 -12.97
N LYS A 953 -36.79 23.04 -12.59
CA LYS A 953 -36.29 23.26 -11.21
C LYS A 953 -35.36 24.45 -11.05
N SER A 954 -34.86 25.04 -12.13
CA SER A 954 -34.01 26.24 -12.05
C SER A 954 -34.81 27.49 -11.71
N MET A 955 -34.20 28.39 -10.94
CA MET A 955 -34.76 29.70 -10.64
C MET A 955 -34.23 30.73 -11.64
N ILE A 956 -34.83 30.77 -12.83
CA ILE A 956 -34.39 31.67 -13.92
C ILE A 956 -34.76 33.14 -13.63
N GLU A 957 -35.88 33.38 -12.95
CA GLU A 957 -36.38 34.71 -12.59
C GLU A 957 -36.48 34.87 -11.06
N LYS A 958 -36.37 36.12 -10.57
CA LYS A 958 -36.51 36.41 -9.13
C LYS A 958 -37.98 36.23 -8.72
N PRO A 959 -38.27 35.46 -7.65
CA PRO A 959 -39.61 35.35 -7.10
C PRO A 959 -40.19 36.72 -6.72
N SER A 960 -41.45 36.97 -7.07
CA SER A 960 -42.18 38.21 -6.73
C SER A 960 -42.77 38.22 -5.31
N ASP A 961 -42.55 37.15 -4.55
CA ASP A 961 -43.14 36.91 -3.22
C ASP A 961 -42.35 37.52 -2.05
N GLY A 962 -41.31 38.30 -2.36
CA GLY A 962 -40.55 39.06 -1.36
C GLY A 962 -39.51 38.26 -0.57
N ARG A 963 -39.28 36.99 -0.89
CA ARG A 963 -38.24 36.19 -0.22
C ARG A 963 -36.83 36.70 -0.52
N GLU A 964 -35.94 36.62 0.47
CA GLU A 964 -34.53 36.93 0.29
C GLU A 964 -33.80 35.74 -0.33
N VAL A 965 -32.96 36.00 -1.34
CA VAL A 965 -32.24 34.99 -2.12
C VAL A 965 -30.81 35.43 -2.36
N VAL A 966 -29.88 34.48 -2.51
CA VAL A 966 -28.51 34.78 -2.90
C VAL A 966 -28.50 35.24 -4.36
N CYS A 967 -28.05 36.48 -4.58
CA CYS A 967 -28.15 37.16 -5.88
C CYS A 967 -26.85 37.05 -6.70
N HIS A 968 -26.37 35.82 -6.94
CA HIS A 968 -25.16 35.56 -7.73
C HIS A 968 -25.38 34.43 -8.75
N ALA A 969 -25.14 34.71 -10.04
CA ALA A 969 -25.30 33.72 -11.11
C ALA A 969 -24.31 32.55 -10.95
N SER A 970 -24.83 31.33 -10.91
CA SER A 970 -24.05 30.10 -10.73
C SER A 970 -24.72 28.89 -11.40
N ALA A 971 -24.01 27.77 -11.53
CA ALA A 971 -24.54 26.50 -12.01
C ALA A 971 -24.22 25.40 -11.01
N TRP A 972 -25.16 24.48 -10.82
CA TRP A 972 -25.13 23.48 -9.75
C TRP A 972 -25.32 22.07 -10.34
N ASP A 973 -24.45 21.14 -9.93
CA ASP A 973 -24.58 19.70 -10.17
C ASP A 973 -25.11 19.06 -8.89
N PHE A 974 -26.23 18.33 -8.96
CA PHE A 974 -26.84 17.67 -7.80
C PHE A 974 -26.32 16.24 -7.60
N TYR A 975 -25.28 15.82 -8.33
CA TYR A 975 -24.55 14.55 -8.15
C TYR A 975 -25.40 13.28 -8.37
N ASN A 976 -26.61 13.41 -8.94
CA ASN A 976 -27.50 12.30 -9.28
C ASN A 976 -27.55 12.00 -10.79
N ARG A 977 -26.61 12.58 -11.56
CA ARG A 977 -26.43 12.44 -13.01
C ARG A 977 -27.59 12.97 -13.88
N LYS A 978 -28.64 13.55 -13.30
CA LYS A 978 -29.86 13.97 -14.02
C LYS A 978 -30.25 15.43 -13.74
N ASP A 979 -30.01 15.91 -12.52
CA ASP A 979 -30.49 17.20 -12.03
C ASP A 979 -29.36 18.23 -11.99
N PHE A 980 -29.55 19.31 -12.73
CA PHE A 980 -28.64 20.44 -12.82
C PHE A 980 -29.48 21.73 -12.74
N ARG A 981 -29.06 22.72 -11.94
CA ARG A 981 -29.86 23.95 -11.71
C ARG A 981 -29.03 25.22 -11.74
N CYS A 982 -29.70 26.36 -11.96
CA CYS A 982 -29.10 27.71 -11.96
C CYS A 982 -29.94 28.69 -11.13
N PRO A 983 -29.37 29.40 -10.12
CA PRO A 983 -30.06 30.46 -9.41
C PRO A 983 -29.75 31.82 -10.06
N ARG A 984 -30.79 32.51 -10.56
CA ARG A 984 -30.84 33.88 -11.10
C ARG A 984 -29.71 34.31 -12.07
N GLY A 985 -30.09 34.66 -13.31
CA GLY A 985 -29.23 35.43 -14.24
C GLY A 985 -29.36 36.94 -14.02
N ALA A 986 -28.38 37.60 -13.41
CA ALA A 986 -28.31 39.06 -13.40
C ALA A 986 -27.72 39.56 -14.74
N GLY A 987 -28.50 40.31 -15.52
CA GLY A 987 -28.05 41.05 -16.72
C GLY A 987 -27.73 40.19 -17.96
N GLY A 988 -28.07 40.69 -19.15
CA GLY A 988 -28.01 39.97 -20.42
C GLY A 988 -26.64 39.39 -20.84
N GLY A 989 -25.53 39.80 -20.20
CA GLY A 989 -24.18 39.28 -20.46
C GLY A 989 -23.77 38.03 -19.66
N HIS A 990 -24.55 37.60 -18.65
CA HIS A 990 -24.20 36.47 -17.77
C HIS A 990 -24.92 35.16 -18.10
N ILE A 991 -25.86 35.18 -19.04
CA ILE A 991 -26.76 34.04 -19.32
C ILE A 991 -26.05 32.95 -20.11
N GLN A 992 -25.28 33.30 -21.15
CA GLN A 992 -24.52 32.33 -21.95
C GLN A 992 -23.42 31.62 -21.15
N ARG A 993 -22.74 32.36 -20.25
CA ARG A 993 -21.75 31.80 -19.33
C ARG A 993 -22.37 30.77 -18.39
N THR A 994 -23.60 31.04 -17.94
CA THR A 994 -24.28 30.17 -16.97
C THR A 994 -24.85 28.92 -17.63
N ALA A 995 -25.39 29.01 -18.84
CA ALA A 995 -25.81 27.85 -19.62
C ALA A 995 -24.64 26.94 -19.99
N ALA A 996 -23.45 27.48 -20.32
CA ALA A 996 -22.26 26.65 -20.53
C ALA A 996 -21.91 25.82 -19.30
N ARG A 997 -22.01 26.41 -18.10
CA ARG A 997 -21.68 25.75 -16.84
C ARG A 997 -22.64 24.61 -16.45
N VAL A 998 -23.85 24.54 -17.02
CA VAL A 998 -24.87 23.52 -16.71
C VAL A 998 -24.72 22.28 -17.59
N LEU A 999 -24.30 22.42 -18.85
CA LEU A 999 -24.10 21.27 -19.76
C LEU A 999 -22.92 20.39 -19.39
N PHE A 1000 -22.04 20.88 -18.53
CA PHE A 1000 -20.80 20.21 -18.18
C PHE A 1000 -20.76 20.07 -16.66
N ARG A 1001 -20.72 18.81 -16.19
CA ARG A 1001 -20.62 18.46 -14.75
C ARG A 1001 -19.69 19.46 -14.07
N ALA A 1002 -20.14 20.04 -12.95
CA ALA A 1002 -19.35 20.99 -12.18
C ALA A 1002 -18.08 20.30 -11.63
N GLY A 1003 -17.03 20.24 -12.45
CA GLY A 1003 -15.77 19.62 -12.11
C GLY A 1003 -14.87 20.60 -11.38
N GLN A 1004 -14.07 20.09 -10.43
CA GLN A 1004 -13.07 20.81 -9.63
C GLN A 1004 -11.91 21.45 -10.44
N ARG A 1005 -12.08 21.81 -11.72
CA ARG A 1005 -11.15 22.65 -12.49
C ARG A 1005 -11.78 24.01 -12.75
N PRO A 1006 -11.76 24.93 -11.78
CA PRO A 1006 -12.62 26.11 -11.81
C PRO A 1006 -12.32 27.00 -13.01
N ALA A 1007 -11.06 27.15 -13.41
CA ALA A 1007 -10.67 28.06 -14.48
C ALA A 1007 -11.05 27.57 -15.90
N SER A 1008 -10.93 26.28 -16.20
CA SER A 1008 -11.26 25.73 -17.52
C SER A 1008 -12.77 25.79 -17.80
N HIS A 1009 -13.60 25.53 -16.78
CA HIS A 1009 -15.06 25.67 -16.90
C HIS A 1009 -15.46 27.12 -17.18
N GLU A 1010 -14.86 28.06 -16.46
CA GLU A 1010 -15.10 29.50 -16.67
C GLU A 1010 -14.65 29.94 -18.06
N ALA A 1011 -13.50 29.46 -18.54
CA ALA A 1011 -12.96 29.80 -19.86
C ALA A 1011 -13.86 29.33 -21.00
N VAL A 1012 -14.41 28.11 -20.90
CA VAL A 1012 -15.31 27.59 -21.94
C VAL A 1012 -16.57 28.44 -22.04
N GLY A 1013 -17.19 28.82 -20.92
CA GLY A 1013 -18.34 29.71 -20.93
C GLY A 1013 -18.05 31.05 -21.60
N ASP A 1014 -16.87 31.60 -21.37
CA ASP A 1014 -16.48 32.89 -21.96
C ASP A 1014 -16.04 32.80 -23.43
N VAL A 1015 -15.41 31.70 -23.87
CA VAL A 1015 -15.08 31.45 -25.29
C VAL A 1015 -16.32 31.50 -26.15
N LEU A 1016 -17.41 30.90 -25.65
CA LEU A 1016 -18.67 30.82 -26.36
C LEU A 1016 -19.35 32.19 -26.40
N ALA A 1017 -19.29 32.95 -25.29
CA ALA A 1017 -19.75 34.33 -25.27
C ALA A 1017 -19.00 35.20 -26.29
N LEU A 1018 -17.68 35.03 -26.45
CA LEU A 1018 -16.87 35.75 -27.46
C LEU A 1018 -17.36 35.45 -28.89
N SER A 1019 -17.71 34.20 -29.18
CA SER A 1019 -18.21 33.80 -30.50
C SER A 1019 -19.57 34.41 -30.82
N VAL A 1020 -20.50 34.46 -29.85
CA VAL A 1020 -21.84 35.06 -30.06
C VAL A 1020 -21.79 36.59 -30.16
N SER A 1021 -20.77 37.23 -29.59
CA SER A 1021 -20.58 38.68 -29.69
C SER A 1021 -19.93 39.16 -30.99
N THR A 1022 -19.63 38.28 -31.95
CA THR A 1022 -18.80 38.67 -33.11
C THR A 1022 -19.50 39.51 -34.18
N PRO A 1023 -18.76 40.39 -34.89
CA PRO A 1023 -19.29 41.36 -35.84
C PRO A 1023 -19.99 40.79 -37.08
N LYS A 1024 -19.85 39.50 -37.43
CA LYS A 1024 -20.48 38.94 -38.65
C LYS A 1024 -22.01 39.01 -38.63
N HIS A 1025 -22.65 38.86 -37.47
CA HIS A 1025 -24.10 38.97 -37.34
C HIS A 1025 -24.57 40.44 -37.36
N LEU A 1026 -23.78 41.34 -36.77
CA LEU A 1026 -24.08 42.78 -36.64
C LEU A 1026 -23.64 43.62 -37.87
N HIS A 1027 -22.70 43.14 -38.68
CA HIS A 1027 -22.31 43.75 -39.97
C HIS A 1027 -23.39 43.59 -41.04
N SER A 1028 -24.21 42.54 -40.97
CA SER A 1028 -25.32 42.31 -41.91
C SER A 1028 -26.39 43.42 -41.91
N ILE A 1029 -26.33 44.32 -40.92
CA ILE A 1029 -27.23 45.48 -40.72
C ILE A 1029 -26.48 46.83 -40.64
N ASN A 1030 -25.20 46.91 -41.01
CA ASN A 1030 -24.42 48.15 -41.18
C ASN A 1030 -24.19 49.01 -39.91
N LEU A 1031 -23.90 48.38 -38.76
CA LEU A 1031 -23.98 49.03 -37.44
C LEU A 1031 -22.69 48.99 -36.54
N LEU A 1032 -21.45 48.75 -37.01
CA LEU A 1032 -20.27 48.68 -36.10
C LEU A 1032 -18.91 49.18 -36.64
N ASP A 1033 -18.11 49.74 -35.74
CA ASP A 1033 -16.66 50.05 -35.85
C ASP A 1033 -15.86 49.11 -34.93
N ASP A 1034 -14.83 48.44 -35.47
CA ASP A 1034 -14.06 47.39 -34.77
C ASP A 1034 -13.32 47.89 -33.52
N ILE A 1035 -12.86 49.15 -33.51
CA ILE A 1035 -12.12 49.72 -32.38
C ILE A 1035 -13.05 50.05 -31.22
N ASN A 1036 -14.25 50.56 -31.50
CA ASN A 1036 -15.27 50.79 -30.47
C ASN A 1036 -15.69 49.47 -29.79
N TYR A 1037 -15.84 48.39 -30.55
CA TYR A 1037 -16.13 47.06 -30.01
C TYR A 1037 -14.98 46.54 -29.14
N LEU A 1038 -13.74 46.53 -29.68
CA LEU A 1038 -12.57 46.09 -28.92
C LEU A 1038 -12.37 46.90 -27.64
N MET A 1039 -12.61 48.22 -27.68
CA MET A 1039 -12.56 49.07 -26.49
C MET A 1039 -13.59 48.64 -25.43
N SER A 1040 -14.84 48.38 -25.84
CA SER A 1040 -15.87 47.89 -24.91
C SER A 1040 -15.46 46.58 -24.25
N ILE A 1041 -14.90 45.62 -25.00
CA ILE A 1041 -14.44 44.35 -24.44
C ILE A 1041 -13.20 44.56 -23.55
N ALA A 1042 -12.30 45.48 -23.90
CA ALA A 1042 -11.10 45.78 -23.11
C ALA A 1042 -11.44 46.39 -21.75
N LEU A 1043 -12.39 47.33 -21.70
CA LEU A 1043 -12.88 47.92 -20.45
C LEU A 1043 -13.56 46.90 -19.53
N ASP A 1044 -14.08 45.80 -20.08
CA ASP A 1044 -14.64 44.72 -19.26
C ASP A 1044 -13.56 43.70 -18.84
N LYS A 1045 -12.85 43.10 -19.81
CA LYS A 1045 -11.96 41.96 -19.58
C LYS A 1045 -10.53 42.36 -19.19
N ILE A 1046 -9.95 43.36 -19.85
CA ILE A 1046 -8.56 43.78 -19.57
C ILE A 1046 -8.48 44.57 -18.26
N ALA A 1047 -9.47 45.41 -18.00
CA ALA A 1047 -9.59 46.14 -16.72
C ALA A 1047 -9.66 45.20 -15.50
N PHE A 1048 -10.28 44.02 -15.68
CA PHE A 1048 -10.50 43.03 -14.64
C PHE A 1048 -9.23 42.26 -14.24
N LEU A 1049 -8.34 41.95 -15.19
CA LEU A 1049 -7.19 41.07 -14.98
C LEU A 1049 -6.36 41.40 -13.73
N PRO A 1050 -5.88 42.65 -13.52
CA PRO A 1050 -5.13 42.96 -12.31
C PRO A 1050 -5.96 42.82 -11.03
N PHE A 1051 -7.27 43.08 -11.05
CA PHE A 1051 -8.15 42.84 -9.89
C PHE A 1051 -8.27 41.34 -9.57
N GLY A 1052 -8.46 40.53 -10.62
CA GLY A 1052 -8.53 39.07 -10.54
C GLY A 1052 -7.27 38.46 -9.90
N TYR A 1053 -6.11 38.97 -10.31
CA TYR A 1053 -4.81 38.52 -9.84
C TYR A 1053 -4.49 38.96 -8.40
N LEU A 1054 -4.66 40.26 -8.11
CA LEU A 1054 -4.26 40.81 -6.80
C LEU A 1054 -5.10 40.27 -5.63
N MET A 1055 -6.34 39.87 -5.90
CA MET A 1055 -7.28 39.46 -4.85
C MET A 1055 -6.82 38.18 -4.14
N ASP A 1056 -6.46 37.14 -4.89
CA ASP A 1056 -5.94 35.91 -4.29
C ASP A 1056 -4.47 36.03 -3.89
N GLN A 1057 -3.68 36.90 -4.55
CA GLN A 1057 -2.34 37.28 -4.05
C GLN A 1057 -2.41 37.86 -2.63
N TRP A 1058 -3.38 38.73 -2.35
CA TRP A 1058 -3.62 39.25 -1.00
C TRP A 1058 -4.01 38.12 -0.04
N ARG A 1059 -4.95 37.26 -0.41
CA ARG A 1059 -5.41 36.14 0.45
C ARG A 1059 -4.30 35.13 0.75
N TRP A 1060 -3.48 34.78 -0.24
CA TRP A 1060 -2.35 33.87 -0.05
C TRP A 1060 -1.36 34.43 0.97
N LYS A 1061 -1.05 35.73 0.86
CA LYS A 1061 -0.19 36.44 1.82
C LYS A 1061 -0.81 36.59 3.21
N VAL A 1062 -2.14 36.62 3.31
CA VAL A 1062 -2.85 36.57 4.61
C VAL A 1062 -2.76 35.16 5.20
N PHE A 1063 -3.00 34.11 4.41
CA PHE A 1063 -2.95 32.72 4.89
C PHE A 1063 -1.54 32.29 5.31
N ASP A 1064 -0.50 32.69 4.56
CA ASP A 1064 0.89 32.33 4.89
C ASP A 1064 1.54 33.24 5.97
N GLY A 1065 0.83 34.29 6.40
CA GLY A 1065 1.25 35.22 7.44
C GLY A 1065 2.19 36.35 6.99
N ARG A 1066 2.45 36.52 5.68
CA ARG A 1066 3.19 37.68 5.13
C ARG A 1066 2.45 39.00 5.37
N ILE A 1067 1.12 38.99 5.37
CA ILE A 1067 0.27 40.13 5.76
C ILE A 1067 -0.35 39.81 7.11
N LYS A 1068 -0.03 40.64 8.11
CA LYS A 1068 -0.60 40.53 9.45
C LYS A 1068 -1.97 41.18 9.55
N GLU A 1069 -2.73 40.80 10.57
CA GLU A 1069 -4.09 41.28 10.80
C GLU A 1069 -4.23 42.79 11.06
N ASP A 1070 -3.15 43.44 11.45
CA ASP A 1070 -3.03 44.89 11.64
C ASP A 1070 -2.62 45.63 10.36
N GLU A 1071 -2.44 44.93 9.23
CA GLU A 1071 -2.07 45.51 7.93
C GLU A 1071 -2.98 45.06 6.78
N TYR A 1072 -4.12 44.42 7.08
CA TYR A 1072 -5.05 43.89 6.08
C TYR A 1072 -5.48 44.93 5.06
N ASN A 1073 -5.86 46.12 5.51
CA ASN A 1073 -6.44 47.13 4.64
C ASN A 1073 -5.36 47.91 3.87
N LYS A 1074 -4.26 48.28 4.55
CA LYS A 1074 -3.08 48.89 3.95
C LYS A 1074 -2.49 48.03 2.83
N GLU A 1075 -2.25 46.74 3.07
CA GLU A 1075 -1.66 45.86 2.05
C GLU A 1075 -2.62 45.57 0.89
N TRP A 1076 -3.93 45.53 1.15
CA TRP A 1076 -4.93 45.49 0.08
C TRP A 1076 -4.79 46.69 -0.87
N TRP A 1077 -4.70 47.90 -0.32
CA TRP A 1077 -4.53 49.12 -1.11
C TRP A 1077 -3.16 49.24 -1.77
N ASN A 1078 -2.09 48.77 -1.13
CA ASN A 1078 -0.76 48.68 -1.74
C ASN A 1078 -0.77 47.80 -2.99
N LEU A 1079 -1.44 46.64 -2.93
CA LEU A 1079 -1.59 45.75 -4.08
C LEU A 1079 -2.46 46.36 -5.18
N ARG A 1080 -3.56 47.04 -4.82
CA ARG A 1080 -4.41 47.79 -5.78
C ARG A 1080 -3.63 48.90 -6.48
N MET A 1081 -2.79 49.61 -5.74
CA MET A 1081 -1.91 50.65 -6.28
C MET A 1081 -0.82 50.04 -7.18
N LYS A 1082 -0.21 48.91 -6.80
CA LYS A 1082 0.83 48.24 -7.60
C LYS A 1082 0.29 47.70 -8.94
N TYR A 1083 -0.85 47.02 -8.92
CA TYR A 1083 -1.34 46.26 -10.09
C TYR A 1083 -2.45 46.98 -10.89
N GLN A 1084 -3.33 47.76 -10.25
CA GLN A 1084 -4.40 48.48 -10.94
C GLN A 1084 -4.14 49.99 -11.10
N GLY A 1085 -3.22 50.56 -10.32
CA GLY A 1085 -3.04 52.01 -10.29
C GLY A 1085 -4.30 52.74 -9.84
N LEU A 1086 -4.95 52.22 -8.79
CA LEU A 1086 -6.17 52.78 -8.20
C LEU A 1086 -5.94 53.15 -6.74
N CYS A 1087 -6.40 54.34 -6.35
CA CYS A 1087 -6.34 54.84 -4.98
C CYS A 1087 -7.72 54.88 -4.31
N PRO A 1088 -7.78 54.85 -2.96
CA PRO A 1088 -9.02 55.06 -2.25
C PRO A 1088 -9.46 56.52 -2.41
N PRO A 1089 -10.76 56.80 -2.65
CA PRO A 1089 -11.25 58.16 -2.78
C PRO A 1089 -11.48 58.87 -1.44
N ALA A 1090 -11.44 58.13 -0.32
CA ALA A 1090 -11.50 58.67 1.04
C ALA A 1090 -10.37 58.07 1.88
N VAL A 1091 -10.03 58.73 3.00
CA VAL A 1091 -9.08 58.18 3.98
C VAL A 1091 -9.61 56.85 4.53
N ARG A 1092 -8.75 55.82 4.53
CA ARG A 1092 -9.04 54.50 5.10
C ARG A 1092 -8.01 54.16 6.18
N SER A 1093 -8.46 53.44 7.20
CA SER A 1093 -7.66 52.99 8.34
C SER A 1093 -7.71 51.46 8.46
N GLU A 1094 -7.01 50.89 9.43
CA GLU A 1094 -7.04 49.44 9.71
C GLU A 1094 -8.28 48.99 10.50
N GLU A 1095 -9.10 49.93 10.97
CA GLU A 1095 -10.47 49.62 11.41
C GLU A 1095 -11.40 49.31 10.24
N ASP A 1096 -11.04 49.74 9.02
CA ASP A 1096 -11.78 49.42 7.81
C ASP A 1096 -11.33 48.04 7.27
N PHE A 1097 -12.22 47.37 6.54
CA PHE A 1097 -11.92 46.09 5.91
C PHE A 1097 -12.49 46.04 4.49
N ASP A 1098 -11.86 46.81 3.60
CA ASP A 1098 -12.26 46.96 2.20
C ASP A 1098 -12.27 45.66 1.39
N PRO A 1099 -11.35 44.68 1.56
CA PRO A 1099 -11.47 43.40 0.86
C PRO A 1099 -12.77 42.66 1.20
N GLY A 1100 -13.26 42.75 2.45
CA GLY A 1100 -14.52 42.12 2.88
C GLY A 1100 -15.77 42.67 2.18
N ALA A 1101 -15.67 43.85 1.55
CA ALA A 1101 -16.77 44.44 0.79
C ALA A 1101 -16.97 43.79 -0.59
N LYS A 1102 -16.27 42.70 -0.91
CA LYS A 1102 -16.44 41.88 -2.12
C LYS A 1102 -16.85 40.46 -1.76
N PHE A 1103 -18.01 39.99 -2.25
CA PHE A 1103 -18.64 38.70 -1.92
C PHE A 1103 -17.72 37.47 -1.88
N HIS A 1104 -16.71 37.39 -2.76
CA HIS A 1104 -15.84 36.21 -2.85
C HIS A 1104 -14.88 36.06 -1.64
N ILE A 1105 -14.66 37.13 -0.86
CA ILE A 1105 -13.94 37.06 0.42
C ILE A 1105 -14.81 36.38 1.49
N PRO A 1106 -16.00 36.90 1.87
CA PRO A 1106 -16.85 36.26 2.88
C PRO A 1106 -17.40 34.90 2.46
N ALA A 1107 -17.63 34.65 1.15
CA ALA A 1107 -18.08 33.34 0.64
C ALA A 1107 -16.93 32.34 0.43
N ASN A 1108 -15.69 32.73 0.73
CA ASN A 1108 -14.52 31.88 0.55
C ASN A 1108 -14.38 31.24 -0.85
N VAL A 1109 -14.60 32.01 -1.91
CA VAL A 1109 -14.51 31.54 -3.29
C VAL A 1109 -13.19 32.03 -3.90
N PRO A 1110 -12.23 31.16 -4.27
CA PRO A 1110 -10.99 31.57 -4.93
C PRO A 1110 -11.26 32.41 -6.19
N TYR A 1111 -10.67 33.59 -6.30
CA TYR A 1111 -10.93 34.54 -7.39
C TYR A 1111 -10.00 34.34 -8.60
N ILE A 1112 -8.83 33.71 -8.40
CA ILE A 1112 -7.81 33.50 -9.41
C ILE A 1112 -8.29 32.63 -10.58
N ARG A 1113 -9.34 31.83 -10.36
CA ARG A 1113 -10.03 31.07 -11.42
C ARG A 1113 -10.45 31.96 -12.60
N TYR A 1114 -10.87 33.20 -12.33
CA TYR A 1114 -11.31 34.15 -13.35
C TYR A 1114 -10.13 34.74 -14.11
N PHE A 1115 -9.02 35.02 -13.43
CA PHE A 1115 -7.79 35.47 -14.09
C PHE A 1115 -7.28 34.41 -15.08
N VAL A 1116 -7.12 33.17 -14.61
CA VAL A 1116 -6.65 32.06 -15.45
C VAL A 1116 -7.63 31.82 -16.60
N SER A 1117 -8.93 31.81 -16.31
CA SER A 1117 -9.98 31.72 -17.32
C SER A 1117 -9.85 32.79 -18.40
N PHE A 1118 -9.60 34.04 -18.01
CA PHE A 1118 -9.53 35.15 -18.94
C PHE A 1118 -8.33 35.10 -19.88
N VAL A 1119 -7.27 34.39 -19.50
CA VAL A 1119 -6.13 34.12 -20.37
C VAL A 1119 -6.44 32.95 -21.30
N ILE A 1120 -6.79 31.79 -20.73
CA ILE A 1120 -6.94 30.55 -21.51
C ILE A 1120 -8.16 30.59 -22.44
N GLN A 1121 -9.19 31.41 -22.15
CA GLN A 1121 -10.34 31.58 -23.05
C GLN A 1121 -9.90 32.02 -24.46
N PHE A 1122 -8.90 32.88 -24.59
CA PHE A 1122 -8.48 33.37 -25.91
C PHE A 1122 -7.66 32.29 -26.64
N GLN A 1123 -6.89 31.49 -25.92
CA GLN A 1123 -6.19 30.33 -26.48
C GLN A 1123 -7.18 29.26 -26.96
N PHE A 1124 -8.22 28.97 -26.18
CA PHE A 1124 -9.31 28.08 -26.57
C PHE A 1124 -10.06 28.63 -27.79
N HIS A 1125 -10.40 29.92 -27.77
CA HIS A 1125 -11.10 30.56 -28.89
C HIS A 1125 -10.27 30.46 -30.17
N GLN A 1126 -8.96 30.76 -30.13
CA GLN A 1126 -8.05 30.60 -31.27
C GLN A 1126 -8.05 29.17 -31.82
N ALA A 1127 -7.87 28.17 -30.96
CA ALA A 1127 -7.85 26.78 -31.39
C ALA A 1127 -9.19 26.32 -32.00
N LEU A 1128 -10.32 26.74 -31.42
CA LEU A 1128 -11.65 26.43 -31.95
C LEU A 1128 -11.93 27.18 -33.27
N CYS A 1129 -11.42 28.40 -33.43
CA CYS A 1129 -11.48 29.17 -34.67
C CYS A 1129 -10.69 28.52 -35.80
N ASP A 1130 -9.50 28.01 -35.49
CA ASP A 1130 -8.68 27.25 -36.42
C ASP A 1130 -9.41 25.96 -36.84
N ALA A 1131 -10.05 25.26 -35.88
CA ALA A 1131 -10.87 24.08 -36.15
C ALA A 1131 -12.14 24.38 -36.97
N ALA A 1132 -12.72 25.58 -36.80
CA ALA A 1132 -13.83 26.09 -37.60
C ALA A 1132 -13.40 26.57 -39.00
N GLY A 1133 -12.09 26.65 -39.28
CA GLY A 1133 -11.54 27.02 -40.58
C GLY A 1133 -11.50 28.53 -40.83
N HIS A 1134 -11.55 29.36 -39.77
CA HIS A 1134 -11.45 30.82 -39.89
C HIS A 1134 -10.06 31.26 -40.37
N LYS A 1135 -9.99 32.35 -41.17
CA LYS A 1135 -8.74 32.88 -41.75
C LYS A 1135 -8.53 34.38 -41.51
N GLY A 1136 -9.48 35.05 -40.85
CA GLY A 1136 -9.42 36.50 -40.56
C GLY A 1136 -8.83 36.80 -39.19
N ALA A 1137 -8.90 38.07 -38.76
CA ALA A 1137 -8.50 38.47 -37.42
C ALA A 1137 -9.31 37.71 -36.35
N LEU A 1138 -8.68 37.37 -35.22
CA LEU A 1138 -9.27 36.50 -34.21
C LEU A 1138 -10.60 37.04 -33.64
N HIS A 1139 -10.71 38.37 -33.46
CA HIS A 1139 -11.94 39.01 -32.96
C HIS A 1139 -13.15 38.96 -33.92
N THR A 1140 -12.96 38.50 -35.15
CA THR A 1140 -14.03 38.32 -36.15
C THR A 1140 -14.51 36.87 -36.29
N CYS A 1141 -13.93 35.95 -35.52
CA CYS A 1141 -14.22 34.53 -35.62
C CYS A 1141 -15.54 34.13 -34.96
N ASP A 1142 -16.37 33.40 -35.71
CA ASP A 1142 -17.60 32.78 -35.22
C ASP A 1142 -17.51 31.26 -35.38
N ILE A 1143 -17.76 30.52 -34.29
CA ILE A 1143 -17.74 29.05 -34.27
C ILE A 1143 -19.15 28.45 -34.33
N TYR A 1144 -20.21 29.26 -34.41
CA TYR A 1144 -21.59 28.79 -34.51
C TYR A 1144 -21.75 27.72 -35.59
N GLN A 1145 -22.49 26.65 -35.29
CA GLN A 1145 -22.68 25.48 -36.16
C GLN A 1145 -21.41 24.67 -36.51
N SER A 1146 -20.24 24.99 -35.94
CA SER A 1146 -19.01 24.23 -36.16
C SER A 1146 -18.97 22.95 -35.31
N GLN A 1147 -19.47 21.86 -35.89
CA GLN A 1147 -19.44 20.52 -35.29
C GLN A 1147 -18.01 20.03 -34.97
N LYS A 1148 -17.01 20.46 -35.75
CA LYS A 1148 -15.60 20.14 -35.49
C LYS A 1148 -15.09 20.80 -34.22
N ALA A 1149 -15.37 22.10 -34.04
CA ALA A 1149 -15.03 22.82 -32.83
C ALA A 1149 -15.77 22.25 -31.62
N GLY A 1150 -17.06 21.93 -31.76
CA GLY A 1150 -17.85 21.32 -30.71
C GLY A 1150 -17.38 19.92 -30.30
N LYS A 1151 -16.89 19.09 -31.23
CA LYS A 1151 -16.29 17.79 -30.90
C LYS A 1151 -15.03 17.93 -30.04
N ILE A 1152 -14.10 18.81 -30.44
CA ILE A 1152 -12.87 19.07 -29.67
C ILE A 1152 -13.23 19.53 -28.24
N LEU A 1153 -14.17 20.47 -28.15
CA LEU A 1153 -14.64 21.00 -26.88
C LEU A 1153 -15.30 19.91 -26.02
N GLY A 1154 -16.20 19.11 -26.60
CA GLY A 1154 -16.89 18.02 -25.91
C GLY A 1154 -15.95 16.92 -25.42
N ASP A 1155 -14.96 16.52 -26.23
CA ASP A 1155 -14.01 15.46 -25.86
C ASP A 1155 -13.06 15.91 -24.74
N ALA A 1156 -12.62 17.17 -24.74
CA ALA A 1156 -11.83 17.72 -23.64
C ALA A 1156 -12.63 17.85 -22.33
N LEU A 1157 -13.90 18.24 -22.41
CA LEU A 1157 -14.78 18.41 -21.25
C LEU A 1157 -15.15 17.06 -20.59
N LYS A 1158 -15.31 15.99 -21.37
CA LYS A 1158 -15.58 14.63 -20.85
C LYS A 1158 -14.52 14.12 -19.87
N LEU A 1159 -13.28 14.59 -19.98
CA LEU A 1159 -12.19 14.16 -19.09
C LEU A 1159 -12.42 14.59 -17.63
N GLY A 1160 -13.08 15.72 -17.39
CA GLY A 1160 -13.27 16.26 -16.05
C GLY A 1160 -11.95 16.31 -15.25
N PHE A 1161 -11.93 15.64 -14.09
CA PHE A 1161 -10.75 15.57 -13.22
C PHE A 1161 -9.89 14.30 -13.41
N SER A 1162 -10.22 13.45 -14.39
CA SER A 1162 -9.55 12.14 -14.59
C SER A 1162 -8.09 12.25 -15.04
N LYS A 1163 -7.70 13.36 -15.63
CA LYS A 1163 -6.32 13.68 -16.06
C LYS A 1163 -5.78 14.92 -15.33
N PRO A 1164 -4.48 15.24 -15.44
CA PRO A 1164 -3.92 16.56 -15.14
C PRO A 1164 -4.42 17.65 -16.12
N TRP A 1165 -4.38 18.92 -15.71
CA TRP A 1165 -4.86 20.01 -16.56
C TRP A 1165 -4.04 20.29 -17.83
N PRO A 1166 -2.71 20.12 -17.87
CA PRO A 1166 -1.94 20.32 -19.09
C PRO A 1166 -2.32 19.34 -20.21
N GLU A 1167 -2.66 18.09 -19.86
CA GLU A 1167 -3.13 17.10 -20.84
C GLU A 1167 -4.47 17.50 -21.47
N ALA A 1168 -5.39 18.05 -20.68
CA ALA A 1168 -6.66 18.54 -21.23
C ALA A 1168 -6.48 19.83 -22.05
N MET A 1169 -5.55 20.71 -21.63
CA MET A 1169 -5.17 21.91 -22.38
C MET A 1169 -4.62 21.53 -23.76
N GLN A 1170 -3.79 20.49 -23.81
CA GLN A 1170 -3.20 19.97 -25.05
C GLN A 1170 -4.25 19.41 -26.02
N LEU A 1171 -5.33 18.80 -25.53
CA LEU A 1171 -6.40 18.30 -26.38
C LEU A 1171 -7.16 19.41 -27.10
N ILE A 1172 -7.33 20.58 -26.48
CA ILE A 1172 -8.03 21.71 -27.10
C ILE A 1172 -7.05 22.52 -27.95
N THR A 1173 -5.89 22.88 -27.40
CA THR A 1173 -5.00 23.89 -27.99
C THR A 1173 -3.79 23.31 -28.74
N GLY A 1174 -3.56 22.00 -28.64
CA GLY A 1174 -2.35 21.36 -29.15
C GLY A 1174 -1.11 21.54 -28.25
N GLN A 1175 -1.17 22.36 -27.21
CA GLN A 1175 -0.07 22.65 -26.30
C GLN A 1175 -0.45 22.52 -24.82
N PRO A 1176 0.48 22.14 -23.93
CA PRO A 1176 0.18 21.94 -22.51
C PRO A 1176 0.22 23.23 -21.66
N ASN A 1177 0.73 24.35 -22.21
CA ASN A 1177 1.04 25.55 -21.44
C ASN A 1177 0.01 26.69 -21.63
N MET A 1178 -0.17 27.49 -20.58
CA MET A 1178 -0.93 28.75 -20.65
C MET A 1178 -0.10 29.86 -21.30
N SER A 1179 -0.71 30.66 -22.17
CA SER A 1179 -0.07 31.78 -22.87
C SER A 1179 -1.04 32.94 -23.07
N ALA A 1180 -0.54 34.17 -22.90
CA ALA A 1180 -1.29 35.40 -23.15
C ALA A 1180 -1.26 35.84 -24.63
N GLU A 1181 -0.52 35.15 -25.50
CA GLU A 1181 -0.34 35.54 -26.92
C GLU A 1181 -1.66 35.67 -27.67
N ALA A 1182 -2.56 34.69 -27.53
CA ALA A 1182 -3.87 34.72 -28.19
C ALA A 1182 -4.71 35.94 -27.78
N LEU A 1183 -4.62 36.34 -26.51
CA LEU A 1183 -5.28 37.53 -25.99
C LEU A 1183 -4.65 38.79 -26.60
N MET A 1184 -3.32 38.88 -26.65
CA MET A 1184 -2.62 40.02 -27.24
C MET A 1184 -2.92 40.15 -28.75
N SER A 1185 -2.99 39.04 -29.50
CA SER A 1185 -3.40 39.03 -30.90
C SER A 1185 -4.86 39.46 -31.09
N TYR A 1186 -5.76 39.11 -30.16
CA TYR A 1186 -7.15 39.55 -30.21
C TYR A 1186 -7.28 41.09 -30.14
N PHE A 1187 -6.52 41.72 -29.26
CA PHE A 1187 -6.55 43.18 -29.01
C PHE A 1187 -5.50 43.98 -29.79
N GLU A 1188 -4.71 43.35 -30.66
CA GLU A 1188 -3.64 44.02 -31.41
C GLU A 1188 -4.09 45.31 -32.13
N PRO A 1189 -5.25 45.38 -32.80
CA PRO A 1189 -5.70 46.61 -33.45
C PRO A 1189 -5.97 47.75 -32.45
N LEU A 1190 -6.58 47.43 -31.30
CA LEU A 1190 -6.85 48.39 -30.24
C LEU A 1190 -5.55 48.87 -29.58
N MET A 1191 -4.61 47.96 -29.34
CA MET A 1191 -3.31 48.27 -28.76
C MET A 1191 -2.56 49.31 -29.60
N LYS A 1192 -2.42 49.06 -30.90
CA LYS A 1192 -1.76 49.99 -31.83
C LYS A 1192 -2.45 51.35 -31.88
N TRP A 1193 -3.79 51.37 -31.80
CA TRP A 1193 -4.56 52.61 -31.75
C TRP A 1193 -4.32 53.38 -30.45
N LEU A 1194 -4.37 52.70 -29.30
CA LEU A 1194 -4.10 53.30 -27.98
C LEU A 1194 -2.69 53.88 -27.88
N GLU A 1195 -1.67 53.15 -28.34
CA GLU A 1195 -0.28 53.62 -28.34
C GLU A 1195 -0.13 54.93 -29.13
N LYS A 1196 -0.71 54.98 -30.34
CA LYS A 1196 -0.67 56.16 -31.20
C LYS A 1196 -1.40 57.34 -30.56
N GLU A 1197 -2.57 57.11 -29.96
CA GLU A 1197 -3.36 58.18 -29.35
C GLU A 1197 -2.74 58.67 -28.03
N ASN A 1198 -2.15 57.79 -27.24
CA ASN A 1198 -1.44 58.16 -26.02
C ASN A 1198 -0.17 58.97 -26.33
N GLN A 1199 0.62 58.55 -27.34
CA GLN A 1199 1.80 59.30 -27.80
C GLN A 1199 1.43 60.68 -28.34
N LYS A 1200 0.37 60.77 -29.14
CA LYS A 1200 -0.12 62.05 -29.72
C LYS A 1200 -0.47 63.08 -28.64
N ASN A 1201 -0.99 62.64 -27.50
CA ASN A 1201 -1.41 63.52 -26.41
C ASN A 1201 -0.35 63.66 -25.30
N GLY A 1202 0.83 63.03 -25.45
CA GLY A 1202 1.92 63.11 -24.48
C GLY A 1202 1.61 62.44 -23.13
N GLU A 1203 0.81 61.37 -23.14
CA GLU A 1203 0.40 60.67 -21.92
C GLU A 1203 1.57 59.95 -21.23
N VAL A 1204 1.57 59.96 -19.90
CA VAL A 1204 2.52 59.18 -19.11
C VAL A 1204 1.95 57.78 -18.89
N LEU A 1205 2.63 56.74 -19.35
CA LEU A 1205 2.24 55.36 -19.04
C LEU A 1205 2.57 55.04 -17.58
N GLY A 1206 1.62 54.45 -16.87
CA GLY A 1206 1.72 54.20 -15.43
C GLY A 1206 1.43 55.44 -14.58
N TRP A 1207 1.79 55.37 -13.30
CA TRP A 1207 1.44 56.38 -12.29
C TRP A 1207 2.64 56.69 -11.37
N PRO A 1208 3.64 57.46 -11.84
CA PRO A 1208 4.84 57.76 -11.06
C PRO A 1208 4.58 58.57 -9.77
N GLU A 1209 3.47 59.28 -9.66
CA GLU A 1209 3.09 60.03 -8.46
C GLU A 1209 2.29 59.15 -7.48
N TYR A 1210 2.95 58.16 -6.87
CA TYR A 1210 2.33 57.13 -6.02
C TYR A 1210 1.68 57.65 -4.72
N SER A 1211 2.11 58.81 -4.21
CA SER A 1211 1.60 59.40 -2.96
C SER A 1211 0.39 60.31 -3.13
N TRP A 1212 -0.01 60.61 -4.36
CA TRP A 1212 -1.13 61.51 -4.63
C TRP A 1212 -2.47 60.86 -4.28
N THR A 1213 -3.34 61.60 -3.59
CA THR A 1213 -4.73 61.22 -3.30
C THR A 1213 -5.67 62.41 -3.47
N PRO A 1214 -6.95 62.21 -3.80
CA PRO A 1214 -7.89 63.32 -4.04
C PRO A 1214 -8.19 64.18 -2.79
N TYR A 1215 -7.79 63.76 -1.59
CA TYR A 1215 -8.01 64.48 -0.33
C TYR A 1215 -6.74 65.08 0.28
N THR A 1216 -5.56 64.88 -0.31
CA THR A 1216 -4.29 65.48 0.18
C THR A 1216 -4.22 66.99 -0.04
N GLY A 1217 -4.98 67.55 -1.00
CA GLY A 1217 -5.07 69.00 -1.22
C GLY A 1217 -5.90 69.79 -0.19
N MET A 1218 -6.66 69.10 0.68
CA MET A 1218 -7.47 69.75 1.74
C MET A 1218 -6.71 69.95 3.06
N GLN A 1219 -5.54 69.33 3.23
CA GLN A 1219 -4.67 69.57 4.37
C GLN A 1219 -3.54 70.52 3.93
N GLY A 1220 -3.64 71.79 4.32
CA GLY A 1220 -2.55 72.74 4.23
C GLY A 1220 -1.29 72.25 4.97
N PRO A 1221 -0.11 72.81 4.67
CA PRO A 1221 1.16 72.26 5.11
C PRO A 1221 1.30 72.36 6.63
N ALA A 1222 1.31 71.23 7.33
CA ALA A 1222 1.89 71.16 8.67
C ALA A 1222 3.41 70.96 8.47
N GLY A 1223 4.17 72.01 8.80
CA GLY A 1223 5.63 72.07 8.72
C GLY A 1223 6.36 71.16 9.72
N PRO A 1224 7.70 71.29 9.79
CA PRO A 1224 8.68 70.21 9.84
C PRO A 1224 8.65 69.31 11.06
#